data_AF-A0A8W7PMH7-F1
#
_entry.id   AF-A0A8W7PMH7-F1
#
_cell.length_a   1.000
_cell.length_b   1.000
_cell.length_c   1.000
_cell.angle_alpha   90.00
_cell.angle_beta   90.00
_cell.angle_gamma   90.00
#
_symmetry.space_group_name_H-M   'P 1'
#
loop_
_entity.id
_entity.type
_entity.pdbx_description
1 polymer ?
#
loop_
_entity_poly.entity_id
_entity_poly.type
_entity_poly.pdbx_seq_one_letter_code
_entity_poly.pdbx_strand_id
1 'polypeptide(L)'
;MTDFDLMMILKRKKNIYRRTGSDIDVAKRNDDQILVLLETMQQAADQDRQLNRANKPATKKIALLKHFLSQLIKKDLQLPLLEHNVLNVLADWISPLPSKALPCLQIREGILKMLGEFPTIEKSYLKQSGIGKAVMYLYKHPDETNANRKRAGELIHGWFRTIYNVNIELKAMSREERQQLEMKQMPANKRNTMDSLPSARSDQLDEALCRIWLLDSFLFARIVVRSSTGSKAPGTARLGADSIKCAFPSRTKRPQEAYASVTMQFKPESSPIMSSPLKALVEFLRLIYAKCYRKVVRECNQQMSYAIRRLLRAAMCVFSWFVMPYSQCVSGRIERRKLPPIEDPLLLLSATVLAERIRKREIRSEDVVRAYIQRCQQVNPLLNAIVEDRFEAALEEAQEVDRQLAKGTLGPAEELARTKPLLGLPVSIKESLAVEGMSNTAGRKLREKKVALSDAPVVHQIKRAGGIVLLVSNTPELCLCWETYNQCTGLTRNPYNLQRTAGGSSGGEAALIAAAGSLLGVTTDIAGSSRLPAMFTGVFGHKPSPYVVSPYGHHPSCDDENWGSFFTPGAMCRYAEDLPLLLEAMRDPEGTPVTLHKPVPIGALKCYYMENDGPSGLTRPIDADIVQAIRDVAAHLNAQR
;
A
#
# COMPACT_ATOMS: atom_id res chain seq x y z
N MET A 1 -8.94 -54.84 -27.75
CA MET A 1 -8.42 -55.03 -26.38
C MET A 1 -7.10 -54.29 -26.33
N THR A 2 -6.96 -53.28 -25.45
CA THR A 2 -5.77 -52.42 -25.42
C THR A 2 -4.63 -53.08 -24.64
N ASP A 3 -3.37 -52.72 -24.89
CA ASP A 3 -2.20 -53.27 -24.18
C ASP A 3 -2.28 -53.10 -22.65
N PHE A 4 -3.02 -52.08 -22.21
CA PHE A 4 -3.35 -51.85 -20.81
C PHE A 4 -4.31 -52.91 -20.25
N ASP A 5 -5.33 -53.31 -21.03
CA ASP A 5 -6.25 -54.39 -20.67
C ASP A 5 -5.50 -55.73 -20.56
N LEU A 6 -4.56 -55.98 -21.47
CA LEU A 6 -3.69 -57.17 -21.46
C LEU A 6 -2.78 -57.20 -20.22
N MET A 7 -2.18 -56.06 -19.87
CA MET A 7 -1.33 -55.92 -18.68
C MET A 7 -2.11 -56.15 -17.37
N MET A 8 -3.34 -55.65 -17.28
CA MET A 8 -4.21 -55.86 -16.11
C MET A 8 -4.68 -57.32 -15.99
N ILE A 9 -4.97 -57.98 -17.11
CA ILE A 9 -5.31 -59.41 -17.14
C ILE A 9 -4.10 -60.27 -16.73
N LEU A 10 -2.88 -59.92 -17.17
CA LEU A 10 -1.65 -60.63 -16.78
C LEU A 10 -1.32 -60.44 -15.30
N LYS A 11 -1.57 -59.24 -14.74
CA LYS A 11 -1.42 -58.97 -13.30
C LYS A 11 -2.43 -59.75 -12.47
N ARG A 12 -3.68 -59.88 -12.94
CA ARG A 12 -4.72 -60.76 -12.36
C ARG A 12 -4.30 -62.22 -12.38
N LYS A 13 -3.82 -62.75 -13.52
CA LYS A 13 -3.35 -64.14 -13.62
C LYS A 13 -2.18 -64.42 -12.67
N LYS A 14 -1.20 -63.50 -12.55
CA LYS A 14 -0.01 -63.69 -11.71
C LYS A 14 -0.31 -63.72 -10.20
N ASN A 15 -1.37 -63.05 -9.74
CA ASN A 15 -1.82 -63.10 -8.34
C ASN A 15 -2.63 -64.36 -8.00
N ILE A 16 -3.29 -64.98 -8.99
CA ILE A 16 -4.06 -66.23 -8.82
C ILE A 16 -3.11 -67.43 -8.62
N TYR A 17 -1.96 -67.46 -9.30
CA TYR A 17 -0.96 -68.55 -9.19
C TYR A 17 -0.23 -68.65 -7.84
N ARG A 18 -0.47 -67.74 -6.88
CA ARG A 18 0.21 -67.71 -5.57
C ARG A 18 -0.63 -68.24 -4.41
N ARG A 19 -1.88 -68.64 -4.61
CA ARG A 19 -2.80 -69.07 -3.54
C ARG A 19 -3.00 -70.59 -3.54
N THR A 20 -2.89 -71.22 -2.37
CA THR A 20 -3.18 -72.64 -2.14
C THR A 20 -4.68 -72.93 -2.24
N GLY A 21 -5.09 -74.16 -2.58
CA GLY A 21 -6.49 -74.53 -2.87
C GLY A 21 -7.52 -74.15 -1.80
N SER A 22 -7.14 -74.15 -0.51
CA SER A 22 -8.01 -73.71 0.59
C SER A 22 -8.25 -72.20 0.63
N ASP A 23 -7.27 -71.40 0.20
CA ASP A 23 -7.36 -69.93 0.18
C ASP A 23 -8.23 -69.42 -0.98
N ILE A 24 -8.40 -70.24 -2.02
CA ILE A 24 -9.24 -69.92 -3.18
C ILE A 24 -10.72 -70.01 -2.79
N ASP A 25 -11.12 -71.02 -2.02
CA ASP A 25 -12.50 -71.18 -1.55
C ASP A 25 -12.90 -70.12 -0.51
N VAL A 26 -11.98 -69.69 0.35
CA VAL A 26 -12.21 -68.59 1.30
C VAL A 26 -12.31 -67.25 0.58
N ALA A 27 -11.45 -66.98 -0.41
CA ALA A 27 -11.52 -65.78 -1.23
C ALA A 27 -12.86 -65.71 -2.00
N LYS A 28 -13.28 -66.80 -2.61
CA LYS A 28 -14.55 -66.87 -3.35
C LYS A 28 -15.77 -66.62 -2.44
N ARG A 29 -15.79 -67.20 -1.23
CA ARG A 29 -16.86 -66.94 -0.25
C ARG A 29 -16.87 -65.49 0.25
N ASN A 30 -15.72 -64.84 0.34
CA ASN A 30 -15.63 -63.42 0.71
C ASN A 30 -16.09 -62.52 -0.44
N ASP A 31 -15.76 -62.85 -1.69
CA ASP A 31 -16.17 -62.10 -2.88
C ASP A 31 -17.70 -62.15 -3.07
N ASP A 32 -18.31 -63.33 -2.88
CA ASP A 32 -19.78 -63.49 -2.94
C ASP A 32 -20.47 -62.66 -1.83
N GLN A 33 -19.91 -62.63 -0.61
CA GLN A 33 -20.42 -61.80 0.49
C GLN A 33 -20.28 -60.30 0.19
N ILE A 34 -19.18 -59.88 -0.44
CA ILE A 34 -18.96 -58.48 -0.83
C ILE A 34 -19.97 -58.05 -1.90
N LEU A 35 -20.25 -58.90 -2.89
CA LEU A 35 -21.23 -58.59 -3.94
C LEU A 35 -22.63 -58.40 -3.36
N VAL A 36 -23.07 -59.31 -2.49
CA VAL A 36 -24.38 -59.20 -1.80
C VAL A 36 -24.44 -57.93 -0.94
N LEU A 37 -23.35 -57.58 -0.26
CA LEU A 37 -23.27 -56.36 0.55
C LEU A 37 -23.39 -55.10 -0.31
N LEU A 38 -22.66 -55.01 -1.42
CA LEU A 38 -22.69 -53.86 -2.32
C LEU A 38 -24.05 -53.71 -3.02
N GLU A 39 -24.67 -54.82 -3.41
CA GLU A 39 -26.02 -54.78 -4.00
C GLU A 39 -27.06 -54.28 -2.99
N THR A 40 -27.01 -54.79 -1.75
CA THR A 40 -27.91 -54.34 -0.66
C THR A 40 -27.76 -52.84 -0.39
N MET A 41 -26.52 -52.34 -0.45
CA MET A 41 -26.25 -50.92 -0.29
C MET A 41 -26.76 -50.06 -1.43
N GLN A 42 -26.63 -50.53 -2.67
CA GLN A 42 -27.12 -49.82 -3.85
C GLN A 42 -28.65 -49.75 -3.80
N GLN A 43 -29.31 -50.87 -3.49
CA GLN A 43 -30.77 -50.93 -3.31
C GLN A 43 -31.24 -49.97 -2.21
N ALA A 44 -30.54 -49.91 -1.07
CA ALA A 44 -30.87 -48.97 0.00
C ALA A 44 -30.71 -47.50 -0.45
N ALA A 45 -29.70 -47.20 -1.27
CA ALA A 45 -29.50 -45.87 -1.81
C ALA A 45 -30.59 -45.46 -2.79
N ASP A 46 -31.07 -46.39 -3.61
CA ASP A 46 -32.13 -46.14 -4.58
C ASP A 46 -33.50 -46.02 -3.90
N GLN A 47 -33.77 -46.82 -2.87
CA GLN A 47 -34.97 -46.69 -2.05
C GLN A 47 -35.01 -45.32 -1.34
N ASP A 48 -33.90 -44.85 -0.77
CA ASP A 48 -33.83 -43.52 -0.17
C ASP A 48 -34.00 -42.39 -1.21
N ARG A 49 -33.52 -42.58 -2.44
CA ARG A 49 -33.80 -41.66 -3.56
C ARG A 49 -35.29 -41.64 -3.92
N GLN A 50 -35.95 -42.80 -3.96
CA GLN A 50 -37.39 -42.91 -4.23
C GLN A 50 -38.24 -42.30 -3.11
N LEU A 51 -37.90 -42.58 -1.85
CA LEU A 51 -38.56 -41.97 -0.69
C LEU A 51 -38.41 -40.45 -0.70
N ASN A 52 -37.21 -39.94 -0.99
CA ASN A 52 -36.97 -38.50 -1.09
C ASN A 52 -37.77 -37.86 -2.24
N ARG A 53 -37.89 -38.52 -3.40
CA ARG A 53 -38.75 -38.05 -4.51
C ARG A 53 -40.23 -38.02 -4.13
N ALA A 54 -40.67 -38.94 -3.27
CA ALA A 54 -42.02 -38.99 -2.72
C ALA A 54 -42.22 -38.08 -1.49
N ASN A 55 -41.27 -37.18 -1.18
CA ASN A 55 -41.26 -36.32 0.01
C ASN A 55 -41.38 -37.07 1.36
N LYS A 56 -40.92 -38.33 1.40
CA LYS A 56 -40.84 -39.15 2.61
C LYS A 56 -39.39 -39.17 3.15
N PRO A 57 -39.20 -39.32 4.47
CA PRO A 57 -37.86 -39.36 5.06
C PRO A 57 -37.06 -40.59 4.58
N ALA A 58 -35.80 -40.36 4.20
CA ALA A 58 -34.85 -41.37 3.76
C ALA A 58 -34.28 -42.14 4.97
N THR A 59 -34.84 -43.32 5.26
CA THR A 59 -34.52 -44.12 6.46
C THR A 59 -33.75 -45.41 6.17
N LYS A 60 -33.57 -45.78 4.91
CA LYS A 60 -33.00 -47.09 4.54
C LYS A 60 -31.47 -47.12 4.63
N LYS A 61 -30.77 -46.07 4.19
CA LYS A 61 -29.30 -45.98 4.35
C LYS A 61 -28.88 -45.96 5.83
N ILE A 62 -29.59 -45.22 6.67
CA ILE A 62 -29.27 -45.09 8.10
C ILE A 62 -29.48 -46.40 8.87
N ALA A 63 -30.51 -47.18 8.53
CA ALA A 63 -30.76 -48.48 9.15
C ALA A 63 -29.61 -49.48 8.90
N LEU A 64 -28.96 -49.39 7.73
CA LEU A 64 -27.89 -50.30 7.32
C LEU A 64 -26.48 -49.77 7.64
N LEU A 65 -26.35 -48.49 8.00
CA LEU A 65 -25.07 -47.82 8.20
C LEU A 65 -24.17 -48.52 9.23
N LYS A 66 -24.72 -48.92 10.39
CA LYS A 66 -23.92 -49.54 11.47
C LYS A 66 -23.39 -50.91 11.07
N HIS A 67 -24.23 -51.72 10.42
CA HIS A 67 -23.83 -53.02 9.91
C HIS A 67 -22.73 -52.88 8.84
N PHE A 68 -22.90 -51.92 7.93
CA PHE A 68 -21.97 -51.66 6.85
C PHE A 68 -20.59 -51.16 7.31
N LEU A 69 -20.55 -50.14 8.17
CA LEU A 69 -19.28 -49.62 8.68
C LEU A 69 -18.48 -50.71 9.41
N SER A 70 -19.15 -51.63 10.11
CA SER A 70 -18.48 -52.75 10.78
C SER A 70 -17.80 -53.76 9.84
N GLN A 71 -18.32 -53.92 8.62
CA GLN A 71 -17.70 -54.79 7.61
C GLN A 71 -16.57 -54.10 6.88
N LEU A 72 -16.68 -52.80 6.61
CA LEU A 72 -15.65 -52.02 5.91
C LEU A 72 -14.36 -51.79 6.71
N ILE A 73 -14.44 -51.76 8.05
CA ILE A 73 -13.27 -51.56 8.93
C ILE A 73 -12.34 -52.78 8.92
N LYS A 74 -12.83 -53.97 8.54
CA LYS A 74 -12.04 -55.20 8.51
C LYS A 74 -10.94 -55.10 7.45
N LYS A 75 -9.68 -55.01 7.88
CA LYS A 75 -8.49 -54.83 7.02
C LYS A 75 -8.40 -55.89 5.92
N ASP A 76 -8.78 -57.12 6.21
CA ASP A 76 -8.73 -58.25 5.27
C ASP A 76 -9.70 -58.10 4.09
N LEU A 77 -10.73 -57.26 4.22
CA LEU A 77 -11.75 -57.02 3.18
C LEU A 77 -11.51 -55.73 2.39
N GLN A 78 -10.62 -54.83 2.83
CA GLN A 78 -10.44 -53.51 2.21
C GLN A 78 -9.91 -53.58 0.77
N LEU A 79 -8.96 -54.48 0.48
CA LEU A 79 -8.44 -54.66 -0.89
C LEU A 79 -9.50 -55.28 -1.82
N PRO A 80 -10.16 -56.41 -1.45
CA PRO A 80 -11.25 -56.98 -2.25
C PRO A 80 -12.40 -55.98 -2.50
N LEU A 81 -12.76 -55.17 -1.51
CA LEU A 81 -13.79 -54.13 -1.66
C LEU A 81 -13.42 -53.05 -2.70
N LEU A 82 -12.14 -52.66 -2.76
CA LEU A 82 -11.66 -51.73 -3.79
C LEU A 82 -11.72 -52.34 -5.19
N GLU A 83 -11.41 -53.63 -5.32
CA GLU A 83 -11.50 -54.37 -6.59
C GLU A 83 -12.95 -54.47 -7.10
N HIS A 84 -13.93 -54.59 -6.20
CA HIS A 84 -15.37 -54.58 -6.49
C HIS A 84 -16.00 -53.17 -6.56
N ASN A 85 -15.19 -52.11 -6.65
CA ASN A 85 -15.63 -50.72 -6.86
C ASN A 85 -16.54 -50.14 -5.76
N VAL A 86 -16.30 -50.52 -4.49
CA VAL A 86 -17.02 -49.99 -3.31
C VAL A 86 -17.08 -48.45 -3.26
N LEU A 87 -16.05 -47.78 -3.79
CA LEU A 87 -15.95 -46.32 -3.79
C LEU A 87 -17.07 -45.64 -4.57
N ASN A 88 -17.63 -46.30 -5.58
CA ASN A 88 -18.77 -45.79 -6.34
C ASN A 88 -20.04 -45.82 -5.47
N VAL A 89 -20.30 -46.94 -4.80
CA VAL A 89 -21.44 -47.07 -3.87
C VAL A 89 -21.33 -46.07 -2.71
N LEU A 90 -20.11 -45.86 -2.18
CA LEU A 90 -19.86 -44.84 -1.17
C LEU A 90 -20.09 -43.41 -1.69
N ALA A 91 -19.76 -43.14 -2.96
CA ALA A 91 -20.02 -41.86 -3.60
C ALA A 91 -21.53 -41.60 -3.71
N ASP A 92 -22.31 -42.61 -4.10
CA ASP A 92 -23.76 -42.57 -4.15
C ASP A 92 -24.41 -42.39 -2.77
N TRP A 93 -23.76 -42.90 -1.72
CA TRP A 93 -24.27 -42.77 -0.35
C TRP A 93 -24.14 -41.35 0.21
N ILE A 94 -23.04 -40.66 -0.10
CA ILE A 94 -22.76 -39.29 0.37
C ILE A 94 -23.18 -38.18 -0.60
N SER A 95 -23.51 -38.55 -1.85
CA SER A 95 -24.03 -37.60 -2.84
C SER A 95 -25.37 -37.01 -2.40
N PRO A 96 -25.65 -35.74 -2.78
CA PRO A 96 -26.92 -35.09 -2.44
C PRO A 96 -28.11 -35.88 -2.99
N LEU A 97 -29.20 -35.91 -2.22
CA LEU A 97 -30.47 -36.50 -2.65
C LEU A 97 -31.08 -35.67 -3.80
N PRO A 98 -32.07 -36.20 -4.56
CA PRO A 98 -32.68 -35.48 -5.70
C PRO A 98 -33.22 -34.08 -5.36
N SER A 99 -33.68 -33.87 -4.12
CA SER A 99 -34.09 -32.57 -3.57
C SER A 99 -32.93 -31.60 -3.28
N LYS A 100 -31.69 -31.96 -3.63
CA LYS A 100 -30.43 -31.29 -3.25
C LYS A 100 -30.15 -31.28 -1.73
N ALA A 101 -30.97 -31.96 -0.94
CA ALA A 101 -30.74 -32.14 0.49
C ALA A 101 -29.53 -33.06 0.74
N LEU A 102 -28.75 -32.71 1.76
CA LEU A 102 -27.63 -33.55 2.20
C LEU A 102 -28.15 -34.84 2.87
N PRO A 103 -27.45 -35.97 2.68
CA PRO A 103 -27.71 -37.17 3.46
C PRO A 103 -27.55 -36.92 4.97
N CYS A 104 -28.17 -37.79 5.78
CA CYS A 104 -28.11 -37.69 7.23
C CYS A 104 -26.65 -37.51 7.73
N LEU A 105 -26.46 -36.66 8.75
CA LEU A 105 -25.15 -36.33 9.28
C LEU A 105 -24.33 -37.57 9.69
N GLN A 106 -24.99 -38.58 10.27
CA GLN A 106 -24.33 -39.83 10.67
C GLN A 106 -23.74 -40.59 9.47
N ILE A 107 -24.41 -40.57 8.31
CA ILE A 107 -23.92 -41.21 7.09
C ILE A 107 -22.67 -40.47 6.58
N ARG A 108 -22.72 -39.13 6.53
CA ARG A 108 -21.61 -38.29 6.07
C ARG A 108 -20.38 -38.44 6.96
N GLU A 109 -20.56 -38.37 8.28
CA GLU A 109 -19.46 -38.54 9.23
C GLU A 109 -18.88 -39.96 9.19
N GLY A 110 -19.73 -40.99 9.20
CA GLY A 110 -19.29 -42.39 9.17
C GLY A 110 -18.48 -42.72 7.92
N ILE A 111 -18.94 -42.25 6.74
CA ILE A 111 -18.26 -42.51 5.47
C ILE A 111 -16.97 -41.70 5.34
N LEU A 112 -16.95 -40.41 5.73
CA LEU A 112 -15.73 -39.60 5.68
C LEU A 112 -14.64 -40.13 6.62
N LYS A 113 -15.02 -40.62 7.81
CA LYS A 113 -14.07 -41.25 8.74
C LYS A 113 -13.51 -42.55 8.15
N MET A 114 -14.39 -43.40 7.61
CA MET A 114 -14.00 -44.63 6.93
C MET A 114 -13.04 -44.39 5.76
N LEU A 115 -13.31 -43.40 4.91
CA LEU A 115 -12.47 -43.08 3.75
C LEU A 115 -11.04 -42.68 4.15
N GLY A 116 -10.84 -42.19 5.38
CA GLY A 116 -9.52 -41.92 5.94
C GLY A 116 -8.77 -43.16 6.42
N GLU A 117 -9.47 -44.28 6.62
CA GLU A 117 -8.90 -45.54 7.10
C GLU A 117 -8.56 -46.52 5.95
N PHE A 118 -8.96 -46.21 4.71
CA PHE A 118 -8.59 -47.02 3.54
C PHE A 118 -7.07 -46.93 3.24
N PRO A 119 -6.44 -48.03 2.78
CA PRO A 119 -5.08 -47.99 2.28
C PRO A 119 -4.97 -47.06 1.06
N THR A 120 -3.75 -46.65 0.70
CA THR A 120 -3.51 -45.71 -0.40
C THR A 120 -4.24 -46.13 -1.69
N ILE A 121 -5.30 -45.39 -2.03
CA ILE A 121 -6.18 -45.70 -3.15
C ILE A 121 -5.51 -45.27 -4.46
N GLU A 122 -5.33 -46.19 -5.41
CA GLU A 122 -4.72 -45.87 -6.70
C GLU A 122 -5.58 -44.89 -7.52
N LYS A 123 -4.91 -44.11 -8.38
CA LYS A 123 -5.51 -43.08 -9.24
C LYS A 123 -6.64 -43.59 -10.14
N SER A 124 -6.57 -44.85 -10.59
CA SER A 124 -7.58 -45.50 -11.44
C SER A 124 -8.93 -45.60 -10.73
N TYR A 125 -8.95 -46.15 -9.51
CA TYR A 125 -10.16 -46.34 -8.70
C TYR A 125 -10.79 -45.00 -8.28
N LEU A 126 -9.98 -43.99 -7.96
CA LEU A 126 -10.48 -42.65 -7.58
C LEU A 126 -11.18 -41.91 -8.74
N LYS A 127 -10.67 -42.07 -9.98
CA LYS A 127 -11.26 -41.43 -11.16
C LYS A 127 -12.56 -42.12 -11.61
N GLN A 128 -12.61 -43.45 -11.54
CA GLN A 128 -13.77 -44.23 -12.00
C GLN A 128 -14.96 -44.14 -11.04
N SER A 129 -14.72 -44.06 -9.73
CA SER A 129 -15.79 -44.09 -8.71
C SER A 129 -16.53 -42.77 -8.51
N GLY A 130 -15.99 -41.63 -8.97
CA GLY A 130 -16.61 -40.32 -8.74
C GLY A 130 -16.58 -39.83 -7.28
N ILE A 131 -16.01 -40.60 -6.34
CA ILE A 131 -15.98 -40.31 -4.91
C ILE A 131 -15.36 -38.94 -4.59
N GLY A 132 -14.33 -38.54 -5.34
CA GLY A 132 -13.69 -37.22 -5.18
C GLY A 132 -14.64 -36.06 -5.44
N LYS A 133 -15.59 -36.20 -6.38
CA LYS A 133 -16.61 -35.16 -6.65
C LYS A 133 -17.61 -35.06 -5.51
N ALA A 134 -18.03 -36.19 -4.95
CA ALA A 134 -18.99 -36.25 -3.85
C ALA A 134 -18.38 -35.68 -2.55
N VAL A 135 -17.13 -36.01 -2.23
CA VAL A 135 -16.41 -35.43 -1.08
C VAL A 135 -16.14 -33.93 -1.26
N MET A 136 -15.80 -33.50 -2.48
CA MET A 136 -15.65 -32.07 -2.82
C MET A 136 -16.97 -31.30 -2.66
N TYR A 137 -18.11 -31.93 -2.98
CA TYR A 137 -19.42 -31.33 -2.78
C TYR A 137 -19.68 -31.08 -1.28
N LEU A 138 -19.41 -32.06 -0.42
CA LEU A 138 -19.52 -31.89 1.04
C LEU A 138 -18.56 -30.82 1.58
N TYR A 139 -17.32 -30.77 1.11
CA TYR A 139 -16.34 -29.75 1.51
C TYR A 139 -16.84 -28.32 1.25
N LYS A 140 -17.51 -28.12 0.10
CA LYS A 140 -18.01 -26.81 -0.33
C LYS A 140 -19.42 -26.47 0.19
N HIS A 141 -20.16 -27.42 0.74
CA HIS A 141 -21.54 -27.18 1.15
C HIS A 141 -21.61 -26.27 2.40
N PRO A 142 -22.46 -25.22 2.39
CA PRO A 142 -22.56 -24.27 3.51
C PRO A 142 -23.04 -24.95 4.79
N ASP A 143 -24.04 -25.84 4.70
CA ASP A 143 -24.65 -26.53 5.84
C ASP A 143 -23.90 -27.78 6.33
N GLU A 144 -22.66 -27.99 5.87
CA GLU A 144 -21.79 -29.05 6.37
C GLU A 144 -21.07 -28.63 7.66
N THR A 145 -20.84 -29.59 8.56
CA THR A 145 -20.14 -29.35 9.82
C THR A 145 -18.66 -29.07 9.59
N ASN A 146 -18.07 -28.22 10.44
CA ASN A 146 -16.65 -27.87 10.35
C ASN A 146 -15.72 -29.09 10.49
N ALA A 147 -16.11 -30.08 11.31
CA ALA A 147 -15.35 -31.32 11.50
C ALA A 147 -15.31 -32.17 10.22
N ASN A 148 -16.45 -32.35 9.54
CA ASN A 148 -16.52 -33.08 8.28
C ASN A 148 -15.84 -32.32 7.14
N ARG A 149 -15.93 -30.98 7.12
CA ARG A 149 -15.22 -30.14 6.15
C ARG A 149 -13.70 -30.32 6.27
N LYS A 150 -13.17 -30.39 7.50
CA LYS A 150 -11.75 -30.67 7.74
C LYS A 150 -11.34 -32.05 7.21
N ARG A 151 -12.07 -33.11 7.58
CA ARG A 151 -11.82 -34.49 7.11
C ARG A 151 -11.88 -34.60 5.58
N ALA A 152 -12.89 -34.00 4.96
CA ALA A 152 -13.02 -33.95 3.50
C ALA A 152 -11.83 -33.23 2.85
N GLY A 153 -11.34 -32.13 3.42
CA GLY A 153 -10.16 -31.41 2.95
C GLY A 153 -8.88 -32.24 3.00
N GLU A 154 -8.67 -32.99 4.09
CA GLU A 154 -7.52 -33.90 4.25
C GLU A 154 -7.53 -35.02 3.20
N LEU A 155 -8.69 -35.64 2.95
CA LEU A 155 -8.88 -36.66 1.92
C LEU A 155 -8.61 -36.11 0.51
N ILE A 156 -9.15 -34.92 0.19
CA ILE A 156 -8.95 -34.26 -1.10
C ILE A 156 -7.45 -34.00 -1.33
N HIS A 157 -6.73 -33.51 -0.32
CA HIS A 157 -5.31 -33.24 -0.43
C HIS A 157 -4.50 -34.52 -0.70
N GLY A 158 -4.79 -35.61 0.01
CA GLY A 158 -4.13 -36.92 -0.19
C GLY A 158 -4.41 -37.53 -1.57
N TRP A 159 -5.65 -37.45 -2.04
CA TRP A 159 -6.05 -37.98 -3.34
C TRP A 159 -5.52 -37.15 -4.50
N PHE A 160 -5.46 -35.82 -4.36
CA PHE A 160 -4.94 -34.94 -5.41
C PHE A 160 -3.46 -35.20 -5.71
N ARG A 161 -2.66 -35.45 -4.67
CA ARG A 161 -1.24 -35.85 -4.81
C ARG A 161 -1.10 -37.14 -5.64
N THR A 162 -1.98 -38.11 -5.39
CA THR A 162 -2.00 -39.42 -6.07
C THR A 162 -2.48 -39.33 -7.52
N ILE A 163 -3.42 -38.43 -7.81
CA ILE A 163 -3.99 -38.27 -9.16
C ILE A 163 -3.05 -37.53 -10.11
N TYR A 164 -2.27 -36.56 -9.64
CA TYR A 164 -1.45 -35.73 -10.54
C TYR A 164 0.03 -36.13 -10.59
N ASN A 165 0.50 -37.05 -9.72
CA ASN A 165 1.90 -37.51 -9.63
C ASN A 165 2.92 -36.36 -9.76
N VAL A 166 2.60 -35.23 -9.14
CA VAL A 166 3.49 -34.07 -9.03
C VAL A 166 4.06 -34.12 -7.62
N ASN A 167 5.37 -34.34 -7.52
CA ASN A 167 6.09 -34.00 -6.31
C ASN A 167 6.04 -32.48 -6.17
N ILE A 168 5.29 -31.99 -5.18
CA ILE A 168 5.35 -30.59 -4.77
C ILE A 168 6.61 -30.42 -3.92
N GLU A 169 7.77 -30.46 -4.59
CA GLU A 169 9.01 -29.89 -4.07
C GLU A 169 9.68 -29.09 -5.20
N LEU A 170 9.03 -27.98 -5.56
CA LEU A 170 9.59 -26.89 -6.37
C LEU A 170 10.74 -26.13 -5.66
N LYS A 171 11.36 -26.72 -4.62
CA LYS A 171 12.49 -26.15 -3.89
C LYS A 171 13.85 -26.75 -4.29
N ALA A 172 13.90 -27.86 -5.03
CA ALA A 172 15.16 -28.57 -5.32
C ALA A 172 15.76 -28.32 -6.73
N MET A 173 15.02 -27.78 -7.70
CA MET A 173 15.57 -27.54 -9.05
C MET A 173 16.26 -26.17 -9.17
N SER A 174 17.39 -26.09 -9.88
CA SER A 174 18.07 -24.81 -10.17
C SER A 174 17.21 -23.92 -11.08
N ARG A 175 17.43 -22.60 -11.04
CA ARG A 175 16.65 -21.63 -11.83
C ARG A 175 16.90 -21.79 -13.34
N GLU A 176 18.10 -22.22 -13.71
CA GLU A 176 18.53 -22.37 -15.10
C GLU A 176 17.92 -23.61 -15.77
N GLU A 177 17.80 -24.73 -15.04
CA GLU A 177 17.13 -25.94 -15.52
C GLU A 177 15.63 -25.70 -15.75
N ARG A 178 14.99 -24.88 -14.91
CA ARG A 178 13.58 -24.47 -15.08
C ARG A 178 13.38 -23.65 -16.35
N GLN A 179 14.26 -22.69 -16.60
CA GLN A 179 14.19 -21.85 -17.79
C GLN A 179 14.48 -22.64 -19.07
N GLN A 180 15.40 -23.60 -19.04
CA GLN A 180 15.69 -24.46 -20.19
C GLN A 180 14.54 -25.43 -20.52
N LEU A 181 13.86 -25.97 -19.51
CA LEU A 181 12.67 -26.81 -19.70
C LEU A 181 11.48 -25.99 -20.23
N GLU A 182 11.29 -24.77 -19.75
CA GLU A 182 10.28 -23.84 -20.28
C GLU A 182 10.62 -23.41 -21.72
N MET A 183 11.89 -23.16 -22.03
CA MET A 183 12.35 -22.82 -23.39
C MET A 183 12.20 -23.98 -24.39
N LYS A 184 12.35 -25.23 -23.94
CA LYS A 184 12.19 -26.42 -24.79
C LYS A 184 10.72 -26.76 -25.07
N GLN A 185 9.78 -26.26 -24.25
CA GLN A 185 8.37 -26.58 -24.36
C GLN A 185 7.51 -25.50 -25.03
N MET A 186 8.08 -24.36 -25.43
CA MET A 186 7.33 -23.29 -26.10
C MET A 186 7.30 -23.44 -27.64
N PRO A 187 6.14 -23.23 -28.29
CA PRO A 187 6.03 -23.26 -29.75
C PRO A 187 6.73 -22.08 -30.42
N ALA A 188 7.33 -22.32 -31.59
CA ALA A 188 8.28 -21.41 -32.27
C ALA A 188 7.79 -19.96 -32.46
N ASN A 189 6.48 -19.75 -32.63
CA ASN A 189 5.90 -18.41 -32.86
C ASN A 189 5.97 -17.47 -31.65
N LYS A 190 6.25 -17.98 -30.43
CA LYS A 190 6.40 -17.15 -29.21
C LYS A 190 7.82 -16.67 -28.93
N ARG A 191 8.84 -17.13 -29.66
CA ARG A 191 10.23 -16.65 -29.49
C ARG A 191 10.46 -15.25 -30.06
N ASN A 192 9.72 -14.86 -31.09
CA ASN A 192 9.97 -13.60 -31.81
C ASN A 192 9.21 -12.37 -31.25
N THR A 193 8.42 -12.54 -30.19
CA THR A 193 7.53 -11.49 -29.63
C THR A 193 7.99 -10.93 -28.28
N MET A 194 9.23 -11.20 -27.84
CA MET A 194 9.75 -10.71 -26.55
C MET A 194 10.69 -9.50 -26.62
N ASP A 195 10.94 -8.92 -27.80
CA ASP A 195 11.79 -7.71 -27.92
C ASP A 195 11.04 -6.38 -27.72
N SER A 196 9.76 -6.38 -27.36
CA SER A 196 9.03 -5.13 -27.09
C SER A 196 7.87 -5.30 -26.11
N LEU A 197 8.09 -4.94 -24.83
CA LEU A 197 7.17 -4.24 -23.89
C LEU A 197 7.57 -4.47 -22.41
N PRO A 198 7.51 -3.44 -21.53
CA PRO A 198 7.89 -3.54 -20.12
C PRO A 198 6.77 -4.01 -19.18
N SER A 199 7.19 -4.43 -17.98
CA SER A 199 6.46 -5.26 -17.01
C SER A 199 5.46 -4.48 -16.12
N ALA A 200 4.17 -4.79 -16.22
CA ALA A 200 3.05 -4.23 -15.43
C ALA A 200 2.75 -4.97 -14.10
N ARG A 201 3.75 -5.43 -13.35
CA ARG A 201 3.54 -6.21 -12.10
C ARG A 201 3.95 -5.52 -10.80
N SER A 202 4.57 -4.34 -10.84
CA SER A 202 4.96 -3.59 -9.63
C SER A 202 3.82 -2.79 -8.99
N ASP A 203 2.82 -2.38 -9.77
CA ASP A 203 1.91 -1.30 -9.34
C ASP A 203 0.77 -1.80 -8.42
N GLN A 204 0.40 -3.09 -8.49
CA GLN A 204 -0.68 -3.67 -7.67
C GLN A 204 -0.29 -3.96 -6.20
N LEU A 205 1.01 -3.96 -5.88
CA LEU A 205 1.48 -4.03 -4.49
C LEU A 205 1.45 -2.65 -3.83
N ASP A 206 1.68 -1.58 -4.60
CA ASP A 206 1.77 -0.19 -4.14
C ASP A 206 0.39 0.37 -3.74
N GLU A 207 -0.66 0.07 -4.52
CA GLU A 207 -2.03 0.53 -4.25
C GLU A 207 -2.57 0.05 -2.89
N ALA A 208 -2.16 -1.14 -2.46
CA ALA A 208 -2.69 -1.74 -1.26
C ALA A 208 -1.88 -1.49 0.00
N LEU A 209 -0.60 -1.15 -0.12
CA LEU A 209 0.17 -0.59 0.99
C LEU A 209 -0.35 0.83 1.31
N CYS A 210 -0.73 1.62 0.30
CA CYS A 210 -1.43 2.90 0.48
C CYS A 210 -2.78 2.74 1.21
N ARG A 211 -3.62 1.77 0.82
CA ARG A 211 -4.92 1.50 1.49
C ARG A 211 -4.78 1.01 2.95
N ILE A 212 -3.74 0.24 3.26
CA ILE A 212 -3.45 -0.23 4.63
C ILE A 212 -3.01 0.95 5.50
N TRP A 213 -2.25 1.91 4.96
CA TRP A 213 -1.76 3.04 5.74
C TRP A 213 -2.75 4.20 5.92
N LEU A 214 -3.70 4.43 4.98
CA LEU A 214 -4.84 5.33 5.24
C LEU A 214 -5.60 4.95 6.52
N LEU A 215 -5.56 3.67 6.91
CA LEU A 215 -6.16 3.16 8.15
C LEU A 215 -5.20 3.26 9.35
N ASP A 216 -3.89 3.02 9.18
CA ASP A 216 -2.90 3.06 10.28
C ASP A 216 -2.40 4.47 10.65
N SER A 217 -2.45 5.44 9.72
CA SER A 217 -2.06 6.85 9.97
C SER A 217 -2.87 7.53 11.06
N PHE A 218 -4.16 7.17 11.15
CA PHE A 218 -5.06 7.65 12.20
C PHE A 218 -4.64 7.14 13.60
N LEU A 219 -3.87 6.06 13.68
CA LEU A 219 -3.46 5.43 14.94
C LEU A 219 -2.03 5.79 15.35
N PHE A 220 -1.10 5.87 14.40
CA PHE A 220 0.32 6.20 14.67
C PHE A 220 0.56 7.69 14.95
N ALA A 221 -0.39 8.56 14.58
CA ALA A 221 -0.35 9.99 14.86
C ALA A 221 -0.25 10.37 16.35
N ARG A 222 -0.29 9.38 17.27
CA ARG A 222 -0.45 9.58 18.71
C ARG A 222 0.78 9.35 19.58
N ILE A 223 1.94 8.91 19.07
CA ILE A 223 2.96 8.30 19.95
C ILE A 223 4.29 9.04 20.10
N VAL A 224 4.73 9.96 19.22
CA VAL A 224 6.14 10.41 19.28
C VAL A 224 6.33 11.90 19.05
N VAL A 225 6.56 12.68 20.13
CA VAL A 225 7.54 13.80 20.19
C VAL A 225 7.94 14.06 21.67
N ARG A 226 9.25 14.05 22.00
CA ARG A 226 9.82 14.99 23.01
C ARG A 226 11.35 15.19 22.93
N SER A 227 11.74 16.47 23.07
CA SER A 227 12.76 17.03 24.00
C SER A 227 13.97 17.78 23.42
N SER A 228 14.02 19.09 23.69
CA SER A 228 15.05 19.70 24.55
C SER A 228 14.65 21.12 24.98
N THR A 229 14.35 21.30 26.26
CA THR A 229 14.19 22.61 26.92
C THR A 229 15.54 23.10 27.46
N GLY A 230 15.89 24.37 27.26
CA GLY A 230 16.94 25.02 28.04
C GLY A 230 17.33 26.43 27.56
N SER A 231 17.05 27.42 28.42
CA SER A 231 17.60 28.79 28.49
C SER A 231 16.80 29.94 27.85
N LYS A 232 16.39 30.88 28.71
CA LYS A 232 15.59 32.10 28.50
C LYS A 232 16.47 33.32 28.17
N ALA A 233 15.97 34.28 27.38
CA ALA A 233 15.97 35.74 27.69
C ALA A 233 15.19 36.55 26.60
N PRO A 234 14.47 37.65 26.93
CA PRO A 234 13.52 38.32 26.02
C PRO A 234 13.97 39.71 25.53
N GLY A 235 13.36 40.19 24.45
CA GLY A 235 13.43 41.59 23.99
C GLY A 235 12.34 41.93 22.99
N THR A 236 11.30 42.62 23.46
CA THR A 236 10.12 43.09 22.72
C THR A 236 10.33 44.48 22.10
N ALA A 237 9.79 44.72 20.91
CA ALA A 237 9.40 46.07 20.47
C ALA A 237 8.16 46.01 19.55
N ARG A 238 7.13 46.79 19.90
CA ARG A 238 5.89 47.02 19.14
C ARG A 238 5.97 48.39 18.45
N LEU A 239 5.41 48.50 17.25
CA LEU A 239 4.80 49.68 16.62
C LEU A 239 3.73 49.10 15.66
N GLY A 240 2.45 49.48 15.59
CA GLY A 240 1.77 50.74 15.88
C GLY A 240 1.29 51.32 14.54
N ALA A 241 0.04 51.07 14.12
CA ALA A 241 -0.55 51.77 12.97
C ALA A 241 -2.08 51.77 12.98
N ASP A 242 -2.60 52.98 12.75
CA ASP A 242 -3.96 53.44 12.87
C ASP A 242 -4.88 53.11 11.67
N SER A 243 -6.16 53.18 12.01
CA SER A 243 -7.41 53.08 11.27
C SER A 243 -7.56 53.93 10.00
N ILE A 244 -8.29 53.42 8.98
CA ILE A 244 -9.36 54.13 8.25
C ILE A 244 -10.43 53.11 7.76
N LYS A 245 -11.71 53.41 8.03
CA LYS A 245 -12.94 52.66 7.66
C LYS A 245 -13.55 53.19 6.37
N CYS A 246 -14.22 52.33 5.58
CA CYS A 246 -15.45 52.57 4.78
C CYS A 246 -15.84 51.24 4.08
N ALA A 247 -16.87 50.50 4.51
CA ALA A 247 -18.31 50.63 4.22
C ALA A 247 -18.74 50.14 2.80
N PHE A 248 -19.27 48.90 2.79
CA PHE A 248 -20.33 48.21 2.00
C PHE A 248 -21.03 48.91 0.80
N PRO A 249 -21.70 48.21 -0.18
CA PRO A 249 -22.44 46.95 0.04
C PRO A 249 -22.58 45.90 -1.11
N SER A 250 -22.92 44.68 -0.67
CA SER A 250 -23.94 43.70 -1.13
C SER A 250 -24.14 43.25 -2.61
N ARG A 251 -24.06 41.90 -2.77
CA ARG A 251 -25.00 40.94 -3.41
C ARG A 251 -25.51 41.21 -4.84
N THR A 252 -25.40 40.21 -5.73
CA THR A 252 -26.42 39.18 -6.07
C THR A 252 -25.91 38.27 -7.21
N LYS A 253 -25.90 36.94 -7.03
CA LYS A 253 -26.74 35.88 -7.68
C LYS A 253 -26.27 35.40 -9.08
N ARG A 254 -26.23 34.05 -9.20
CA ARG A 254 -26.03 33.21 -10.40
C ARG A 254 -27.20 33.33 -11.39
N PRO A 255 -27.04 32.82 -12.63
CA PRO A 255 -27.46 31.44 -13.00
C PRO A 255 -26.38 30.74 -13.88
N GLN A 256 -26.08 29.44 -13.83
CA GLN A 256 -26.80 28.20 -14.22
C GLN A 256 -27.22 28.09 -15.70
N GLU A 257 -26.87 26.91 -16.28
CA GLU A 257 -27.22 26.33 -17.60
C GLU A 257 -26.42 26.83 -18.81
N ALA A 258 -26.01 26.03 -19.80
CA ALA A 258 -26.04 24.60 -20.09
C ALA A 258 -25.14 24.38 -21.33
N TYR A 259 -24.41 23.27 -21.44
CA TYR A 259 -24.12 22.66 -22.74
C TYR A 259 -24.02 21.14 -22.58
N ALA A 260 -24.88 20.47 -23.32
CA ALA A 260 -25.05 19.03 -23.35
C ALA A 260 -24.20 18.40 -24.46
N SER A 261 -23.76 17.17 -24.15
CA SER A 261 -23.63 16.02 -25.05
C SER A 261 -22.82 16.15 -26.35
N VAL A 262 -21.60 15.62 -26.31
CA VAL A 262 -21.04 14.84 -27.43
C VAL A 262 -20.71 13.45 -26.88
N THR A 263 -21.65 12.53 -27.09
CA THR A 263 -21.53 11.12 -26.72
C THR A 263 -20.80 10.39 -27.84
N MET A 264 -19.48 10.25 -27.75
CA MET A 264 -18.76 9.24 -28.53
C MET A 264 -18.68 7.96 -27.69
N GLN A 265 -19.54 7.00 -28.03
CA GLN A 265 -19.49 5.63 -27.53
C GLN A 265 -18.22 4.95 -28.03
N PHE A 266 -17.19 4.84 -27.20
CA PHE A 266 -16.25 3.73 -27.29
C PHE A 266 -16.71 2.62 -26.34
N LYS A 267 -17.25 1.58 -26.95
CA LYS A 267 -17.61 0.29 -26.36
C LYS A 267 -16.34 -0.32 -25.77
N PRO A 268 -16.22 -0.60 -24.46
CA PRO A 268 -15.11 -1.40 -23.98
C PRO A 268 -15.38 -2.84 -24.43
N GLU A 269 -14.68 -3.28 -25.47
CA GLU A 269 -14.61 -4.69 -25.83
C GLU A 269 -14.04 -5.45 -24.64
N SER A 270 -14.95 -6.12 -23.94
CA SER A 270 -14.65 -7.23 -23.06
C SER A 270 -13.98 -8.34 -23.88
N SER A 271 -12.71 -8.61 -23.60
CA SER A 271 -12.15 -9.94 -23.82
C SER A 271 -11.13 -10.28 -22.73
N PRO A 272 -11.03 -11.57 -22.39
CA PRO A 272 -10.83 -12.03 -21.02
C PRO A 272 -9.43 -12.62 -20.82
N ILE A 273 -9.16 -13.08 -19.59
CA ILE A 273 -8.32 -14.24 -19.22
C ILE A 273 -7.24 -13.94 -18.17
N MET A 274 -7.41 -14.66 -17.05
CA MET A 274 -6.43 -15.11 -16.04
C MET A 274 -6.12 -14.20 -14.84
N SER A 275 -7.15 -14.07 -14.01
CA SER A 275 -7.07 -13.93 -12.55
C SER A 275 -6.32 -15.11 -11.92
N SER A 276 -5.17 -14.86 -11.28
CA SER A 276 -4.52 -15.88 -10.47
C SER A 276 -5.31 -16.11 -9.17
N PRO A 277 -5.48 -17.37 -8.72
CA PRO A 277 -6.12 -17.67 -7.44
C PRO A 277 -5.37 -17.06 -6.25
N LEU A 278 -4.09 -16.73 -6.42
CA LEU A 278 -3.30 -15.99 -5.46
C LEU A 278 -3.74 -14.53 -5.34
N LYS A 279 -4.12 -13.84 -6.43
CA LYS A 279 -4.67 -12.47 -6.37
C LYS A 279 -6.04 -12.46 -5.70
N ALA A 280 -6.91 -13.41 -6.02
CA ALA A 280 -8.22 -13.54 -5.38
C ALA A 280 -8.10 -13.91 -3.89
N LEU A 281 -7.13 -14.77 -3.51
CA LEU A 281 -6.84 -15.10 -2.12
C LEU A 281 -6.21 -13.92 -1.37
N VAL A 282 -5.31 -13.16 -1.99
CA VAL A 282 -4.72 -11.95 -1.41
C VAL A 282 -5.78 -10.86 -1.26
N GLU A 283 -6.67 -10.68 -2.22
CA GLU A 283 -7.84 -9.79 -2.12
C GLU A 283 -8.81 -10.24 -1.02
N PHE A 284 -9.11 -11.53 -0.93
CA PHE A 284 -10.01 -12.08 0.08
C PHE A 284 -9.42 -12.01 1.49
N LEU A 285 -8.12 -12.31 1.64
CA LEU A 285 -7.38 -12.14 2.89
C LEU A 285 -7.23 -10.65 3.24
N ARG A 286 -7.06 -9.76 2.26
CA ARG A 286 -7.12 -8.30 2.48
C ARG A 286 -8.50 -7.84 2.92
N LEU A 287 -9.58 -8.38 2.35
CA LEU A 287 -10.95 -8.05 2.73
C LEU A 287 -11.30 -8.58 4.13
N ILE A 288 -10.85 -9.78 4.47
CA ILE A 288 -10.97 -10.36 5.82
C ILE A 288 -10.11 -9.56 6.79
N TYR A 289 -8.84 -9.32 6.49
CA TYR A 289 -7.96 -8.51 7.33
C TYR A 289 -8.52 -7.11 7.51
N ALA A 290 -9.01 -6.44 6.47
CA ALA A 290 -9.61 -5.11 6.57
C ALA A 290 -10.96 -5.13 7.30
N LYS A 291 -11.78 -6.19 7.20
CA LYS A 291 -13.03 -6.32 7.98
C LYS A 291 -12.74 -6.67 9.45
N CYS A 292 -11.83 -7.60 9.71
CA CYS A 292 -11.37 -7.97 11.04
C CYS A 292 -10.65 -6.81 11.71
N TYR A 293 -9.76 -6.10 11.02
CA TYR A 293 -9.09 -4.88 11.49
C TYR A 293 -10.11 -3.78 11.73
N ARG A 294 -11.05 -3.49 10.81
CA ARG A 294 -12.10 -2.49 11.08
C ARG A 294 -13.02 -2.88 12.23
N LYS A 295 -13.28 -4.17 12.44
CA LYS A 295 -14.07 -4.69 13.56
C LYS A 295 -13.28 -4.64 14.86
N VAL A 296 -12.02 -5.06 14.87
CA VAL A 296 -11.09 -4.98 16.01
C VAL A 296 -10.76 -3.53 16.36
N VAL A 297 -10.64 -2.63 15.40
CA VAL A 297 -10.43 -1.19 15.64
C VAL A 297 -11.72 -0.52 16.06
N ARG A 298 -12.90 -0.88 15.52
CA ARG A 298 -14.19 -0.42 16.06
C ARG A 298 -14.41 -0.93 17.49
N GLU A 299 -14.19 -2.21 17.75
CA GLU A 299 -14.38 -2.84 19.05
C GLU A 299 -13.27 -2.45 20.04
N CYS A 300 -12.01 -2.28 19.64
CA CYS A 300 -10.94 -1.74 20.50
C CYS A 300 -11.10 -0.23 20.73
N ASN A 301 -11.57 0.56 19.77
CA ASN A 301 -11.84 1.98 20.05
C ASN A 301 -13.14 2.19 20.84
N GLN A 302 -14.11 1.28 20.74
CA GLN A 302 -15.33 1.31 21.55
C GLN A 302 -15.19 0.59 22.91
N GLN A 303 -14.22 -0.32 23.08
CA GLN A 303 -14.04 -1.15 24.27
C GLN A 303 -12.58 -1.28 24.77
N MET A 304 -11.64 -0.41 24.39
CA MET A 304 -10.42 -0.30 25.19
C MET A 304 -10.80 0.30 26.54
N SER A 305 -11.01 -0.57 27.52
CA SER A 305 -11.23 -0.15 28.90
C SER A 305 -10.12 0.82 29.30
N TYR A 306 -10.48 1.87 30.04
CA TYR A 306 -9.51 2.84 30.56
C TYR A 306 -8.33 2.15 31.25
N ALA A 307 -8.56 0.98 31.87
CA ALA A 307 -7.56 0.13 32.48
C ALA A 307 -6.51 -0.40 31.47
N ILE A 308 -6.91 -0.90 30.30
CA ILE A 308 -5.98 -1.40 29.27
C ILE A 308 -5.11 -0.25 28.73
N ARG A 309 -5.69 0.92 28.51
CA ARG A 309 -4.94 2.12 28.10
C ARG A 309 -3.91 2.54 29.14
N ARG A 310 -4.26 2.49 30.42
CA ARG A 310 -3.32 2.76 31.53
C ARG A 310 -2.22 1.71 31.61
N LEU A 311 -2.54 0.44 31.41
CA LEU A 311 -1.57 -0.64 31.44
C LEU A 311 -0.57 -0.53 30.27
N LEU A 312 -1.03 -0.27 29.06
CA LEU A 312 -0.17 -0.01 27.90
C LEU A 312 0.70 1.24 28.11
N ARG A 313 0.13 2.32 28.65
CA ARG A 313 0.90 3.54 28.99
C ARG A 313 1.97 3.23 30.05
N ALA A 314 1.64 2.45 31.08
CA ALA A 314 2.59 2.05 32.11
C ALA A 314 3.72 1.19 31.53
N ALA A 315 3.38 0.21 30.68
CA ALA A 315 4.36 -0.64 29.98
C ALA A 315 5.31 0.20 29.10
N MET A 316 4.78 1.14 28.32
CA MET A 316 5.58 2.07 27.52
C MET A 316 6.44 3.00 28.38
N CYS A 317 5.95 3.44 29.55
CA CYS A 317 6.74 4.23 30.49
C CYS A 317 7.91 3.42 31.06
N VAL A 318 7.67 2.18 31.50
CA VAL A 318 8.72 1.27 31.98
C VAL A 318 9.75 0.99 30.88
N PHE A 319 9.29 0.70 29.65
CA PHE A 319 10.19 0.53 28.51
C PHE A 319 11.05 1.78 28.25
N SER A 320 10.46 2.98 28.38
CA SER A 320 11.19 4.24 28.21
C SER A 320 12.29 4.44 29.26
N TRP A 321 12.17 3.87 30.48
CA TRP A 321 13.22 3.96 31.50
C TRP A 321 14.49 3.22 31.11
N PHE A 322 14.42 2.23 30.22
CA PHE A 322 15.59 1.51 29.72
C PHE A 322 16.10 2.11 28.40
N VAL A 323 15.18 2.44 27.49
CA VAL A 323 15.56 2.95 26.16
C VAL A 323 16.10 4.37 26.22
N MET A 324 15.54 5.25 27.05
CA MET A 324 15.98 6.65 27.10
C MET A 324 17.41 6.80 27.62
N PRO A 325 17.82 6.19 28.75
CA PRO A 325 19.21 6.27 29.20
C PRO A 325 20.18 5.61 28.21
N TYR A 326 19.80 4.48 27.60
CA TYR A 326 20.61 3.84 26.56
C TYR A 326 20.80 4.77 25.35
N SER A 327 19.72 5.37 24.85
CA SER A 327 19.75 6.34 23.75
C SER A 327 20.57 7.59 24.10
N GLN A 328 20.48 8.09 25.34
CA GLN A 328 21.29 9.21 25.83
C GLN A 328 22.78 8.86 25.92
N CYS A 329 23.13 7.67 26.41
CA CYS A 329 24.52 7.18 26.43
C CYS A 329 25.10 7.00 25.01
N VAL A 330 24.30 6.48 24.07
CA VAL A 330 24.72 6.31 22.67
C VAL A 330 24.84 7.67 21.97
N SER A 331 23.86 8.58 22.15
CA SER A 331 23.86 9.90 21.52
C SER A 331 24.89 10.86 22.10
N GLY A 332 25.25 10.73 23.38
CA GLY A 332 26.34 11.49 24.00
C GLY A 332 27.71 11.22 23.40
N ARG A 333 27.88 10.09 22.70
CA ARG A 333 29.11 9.73 21.97
C ARG A 333 29.16 10.29 20.55
N ILE A 334 28.05 10.83 20.05
CA ILE A 334 27.99 11.39 18.70
C ILE A 334 28.55 12.81 18.77
N GLU A 335 29.52 13.12 17.91
CA GLU A 335 30.10 14.47 17.82
C GLU A 335 29.05 15.47 17.34
N ARG A 336 28.92 16.61 18.02
CA ARG A 336 28.01 17.70 17.62
C ARG A 336 28.67 18.55 16.55
N ARG A 337 28.43 18.22 15.29
CA ARG A 337 28.85 19.04 14.15
C ARG A 337 27.82 20.14 13.90
N LYS A 338 28.29 21.33 13.53
CA LYS A 338 27.46 22.47 13.11
C LYS A 338 27.60 22.65 11.60
N LEU A 339 26.58 23.23 10.97
CA LEU A 339 26.68 23.62 9.57
C LEU A 339 27.60 24.84 9.41
N PRO A 340 28.29 24.97 8.27
CA PRO A 340 29.00 26.19 7.93
C PRO A 340 28.04 27.39 7.89
N PRO A 341 28.49 28.61 8.26
CA PRO A 341 27.68 29.82 8.19
C PRO A 341 27.26 30.11 6.74
N ILE A 342 26.25 30.96 6.56
CA ILE A 342 25.83 31.44 5.24
C ILE A 342 26.72 32.63 4.89
N GLU A 343 27.50 32.51 3.81
CA GLU A 343 28.47 33.54 3.38
C GLU A 343 27.90 34.42 2.26
N ASP A 344 27.16 33.82 1.32
CA ASP A 344 26.59 34.53 0.18
C ASP A 344 25.28 35.26 0.57
N PRO A 345 25.20 36.59 0.40
CA PRO A 345 24.00 37.37 0.74
C PRO A 345 22.78 37.04 -0.13
N LEU A 346 22.94 36.49 -1.34
CA LEU A 346 21.83 36.08 -2.20
C LEU A 346 20.98 34.98 -1.56
N LEU A 347 21.59 34.14 -0.73
CA LEU A 347 20.93 33.04 -0.02
C LEU A 347 20.00 33.54 1.12
N LEU A 348 20.14 34.81 1.50
CA LEU A 348 19.34 35.47 2.53
C LEU A 348 18.17 36.28 1.95
N LEU A 349 18.05 36.40 0.63
CA LEU A 349 16.92 37.08 0.00
C LEU A 349 15.73 36.12 -0.16
N SER A 350 14.51 36.66 -0.11
CA SER A 350 13.30 35.90 -0.39
C SER A 350 13.15 35.63 -1.89
N ALA A 351 12.39 34.59 -2.24
CA ALA A 351 12.14 34.23 -3.63
C ALA A 351 11.42 35.36 -4.36
N THR A 352 10.49 36.03 -3.70
CA THR A 352 9.75 37.18 -4.22
C THR A 352 10.70 38.31 -4.65
N VAL A 353 11.65 38.67 -3.77
CA VAL A 353 12.66 39.70 -4.06
C VAL A 353 13.61 39.25 -5.16
N LEU A 354 14.12 38.01 -5.12
CA LEU A 354 15.02 37.50 -6.15
C LEU A 354 14.37 37.50 -7.54
N ALA A 355 13.12 37.03 -7.63
CA ALA A 355 12.38 37.00 -8.89
C ALA A 355 12.16 38.40 -9.46
N GLU A 356 11.86 39.39 -8.60
CA GLU A 356 11.73 40.78 -9.02
C GLU A 356 13.05 41.33 -9.56
N ARG A 357 14.16 41.13 -8.83
CA ARG A 357 15.48 41.62 -9.23
C ARG A 357 15.98 40.98 -10.52
N ILE A 358 15.71 39.69 -10.74
CA ILE A 358 16.04 39.00 -12.01
C ILE A 358 15.23 39.61 -13.16
N ARG A 359 13.91 39.79 -13.00
CA ARG A 359 13.07 40.40 -14.06
C ARG A 359 13.50 41.83 -14.39
N LYS A 360 13.93 42.60 -13.38
CA LYS A 360 14.48 43.96 -13.54
C LYS A 360 15.94 43.98 -14.02
N ARG A 361 16.58 42.82 -14.16
CA ARG A 361 18.00 42.66 -14.57
C ARG A 361 19.00 43.30 -13.60
N GLU A 362 18.61 43.44 -12.34
CA GLU A 362 19.48 43.94 -11.27
C GLU A 362 20.45 42.84 -10.78
N ILE A 363 20.04 41.58 -10.89
CA ILE A 363 20.85 40.39 -10.63
C ILE A 363 20.64 39.37 -11.74
N ARG A 364 21.62 38.47 -11.91
CA ARG A 364 21.58 37.39 -12.90
C ARG A 364 21.00 36.11 -12.29
N SER A 365 20.22 35.37 -13.07
CA SER A 365 19.70 34.06 -12.67
C SER A 365 20.85 33.07 -12.43
N GLU A 366 21.88 33.12 -13.28
CA GLU A 366 23.08 32.27 -13.16
C GLU A 366 23.76 32.43 -11.79
N ASP A 367 23.91 33.66 -11.29
CA ASP A 367 24.57 33.92 -10.02
C ASP A 367 23.75 33.38 -8.84
N VAL A 368 22.41 33.51 -8.89
CA VAL A 368 21.51 32.95 -7.89
C VAL A 368 21.59 31.42 -7.88
N VAL A 369 21.47 30.76 -9.04
CA VAL A 369 21.52 29.30 -9.13
C VAL A 369 22.89 28.78 -8.66
N ARG A 370 23.98 29.43 -9.08
CA ARG A 370 25.34 29.07 -8.66
C ARG A 370 25.52 29.18 -7.14
N ALA A 371 25.00 30.23 -6.50
CA ALA A 371 25.04 30.39 -5.05
C ALA A 371 24.36 29.23 -4.32
N TYR A 372 23.17 28.80 -4.78
CA TYR A 372 22.44 27.67 -4.19
C TYR A 372 23.14 26.31 -4.44
N ILE A 373 23.78 26.12 -5.60
CA ILE A 373 24.60 24.92 -5.89
C ILE A 373 25.78 24.84 -4.92
N GLN A 374 26.55 25.92 -4.78
CA GLN A 374 27.68 25.98 -3.87
C GLN A 374 27.24 25.73 -2.43
N ARG A 375 26.10 26.29 -2.02
CA ARG A 375 25.56 26.04 -0.69
C ARG A 375 25.17 24.58 -0.49
N CYS A 376 24.53 23.94 -1.46
CA CYS A 376 24.23 22.51 -1.43
C CYS A 376 25.49 21.67 -1.21
N GLN A 377 26.57 21.96 -1.93
CA GLN A 377 27.85 21.25 -1.82
C GLN A 377 28.47 21.38 -0.42
N GLN A 378 28.29 22.53 0.24
CA GLN A 378 28.77 22.75 1.62
C GLN A 378 27.94 21.99 2.67
N VAL A 379 26.61 21.99 2.56
CA VAL A 379 25.73 21.48 3.64
C VAL A 379 25.29 20.03 3.46
N ASN A 380 25.14 19.55 2.23
CA ASN A 380 24.62 18.21 1.97
C ASN A 380 25.51 17.08 2.52
N PRO A 381 26.85 17.15 2.54
CA PRO A 381 27.69 16.14 3.18
C PRO A 381 27.38 15.93 4.68
N LEU A 382 26.83 16.97 5.34
CA LEU A 382 26.42 16.91 6.74
C LEU A 382 24.96 16.47 6.89
N LEU A 383 24.07 16.97 6.02
CA LEU A 383 22.63 16.76 6.10
C LEU A 383 22.16 15.45 5.48
N ASN A 384 22.77 15.03 4.38
CA ASN A 384 22.37 13.90 3.56
C ASN A 384 20.89 14.00 3.11
N ALA A 385 20.58 15.08 2.39
CA ALA A 385 19.23 15.48 2.01
C ALA A 385 18.96 15.44 0.50
N ILE A 386 19.99 15.35 -0.34
CA ILE A 386 19.88 15.27 -1.80
C ILE A 386 19.96 13.81 -2.24
N VAL A 387 19.01 13.36 -3.06
CA VAL A 387 19.04 12.03 -3.69
C VAL A 387 19.79 12.09 -5.02
N GLU A 388 19.46 13.07 -5.83
CA GLU A 388 20.06 13.30 -7.14
C GLU A 388 19.92 14.78 -7.49
N ASP A 389 21.00 15.39 -7.95
CA ASP A 389 21.03 16.76 -8.45
C ASP A 389 21.03 16.82 -9.98
N ARG A 390 20.78 18.02 -10.51
CA ARG A 390 20.92 18.34 -11.94
C ARG A 390 21.62 19.69 -12.12
N PHE A 391 22.65 19.93 -11.31
CA PHE A 391 23.27 21.25 -11.17
C PHE A 391 23.78 21.85 -12.48
N GLU A 392 24.41 21.05 -13.33
CA GLU A 392 24.91 21.50 -14.64
C GLU A 392 23.76 21.98 -15.54
N ALA A 393 22.71 21.16 -15.71
CA ALA A 393 21.54 21.53 -16.50
C ALA A 393 20.81 22.75 -15.91
N ALA A 394 20.70 22.85 -14.58
CA ALA A 394 20.11 24.00 -13.91
C ALA A 394 20.90 25.30 -14.18
N LEU A 395 22.24 25.21 -14.26
CA LEU A 395 23.09 26.36 -14.57
C LEU A 395 22.94 26.79 -16.03
N GLU A 396 22.86 25.84 -16.97
CA GLU A 396 22.60 26.12 -18.39
C GLU A 396 21.23 26.79 -18.60
N GLU A 397 20.19 26.30 -17.93
CA GLU A 397 18.85 26.89 -17.93
C GLU A 397 18.87 28.34 -17.40
N ALA A 398 19.62 28.60 -16.32
CA ALA A 398 19.76 29.92 -15.73
C ALA A 398 20.49 30.90 -16.67
N GLN A 399 21.57 30.44 -17.32
CA GLN A 399 22.28 31.21 -18.35
C GLN A 399 21.36 31.53 -19.53
N GLU A 400 20.52 30.59 -19.95
CA GLU A 400 19.56 30.83 -21.04
C GLU A 400 18.52 31.88 -20.65
N VAL A 401 18.00 31.85 -19.43
CA VAL A 401 17.10 32.90 -18.91
C VAL A 401 17.77 34.28 -19.00
N ASP A 402 19.03 34.40 -18.55
CA ASP A 402 19.78 35.65 -18.65
C ASP A 402 19.97 36.09 -20.11
N ARG A 403 20.28 35.17 -21.04
CA ARG A 403 20.43 35.47 -22.47
C ARG A 403 19.13 35.98 -23.08
N GLN A 404 17.99 35.37 -22.74
CA GLN A 404 16.69 35.79 -23.25
C GLN A 404 16.26 37.13 -22.66
N LEU A 405 16.55 37.39 -21.38
CA LEU A 405 16.36 38.71 -20.78
C LEU A 405 17.23 39.74 -21.48
N ALA A 406 18.52 39.49 -21.69
CA ALA A 406 19.42 40.42 -22.38
C ALA A 406 18.95 40.77 -23.79
N LYS A 407 18.46 39.77 -24.55
CA LYS A 407 17.88 39.95 -25.90
C LYS A 407 16.50 40.63 -25.91
N GLY A 408 15.82 40.72 -24.76
CA GLY A 408 14.46 41.26 -24.67
C GLY A 408 13.37 40.35 -25.24
N THR A 409 13.66 39.06 -25.48
CA THR A 409 12.71 38.11 -26.09
C THR A 409 11.61 37.63 -25.14
N LEU A 410 11.76 37.84 -23.83
CA LEU A 410 10.81 37.42 -22.80
C LEU A 410 9.69 38.43 -22.51
N GLY A 411 9.75 39.63 -23.09
CA GLY A 411 8.78 40.70 -22.83
C GLY A 411 9.13 41.56 -21.60
N PRO A 412 8.24 42.50 -21.23
CA PRO A 412 8.45 43.43 -20.12
C PRO A 412 8.33 42.75 -18.74
N ALA A 413 8.93 43.35 -17.72
CA ALA A 413 9.01 42.80 -16.37
C ALA A 413 7.63 42.57 -15.74
N GLU A 414 6.66 43.44 -16.02
CA GLU A 414 5.29 43.36 -15.50
C GLU A 414 4.53 42.16 -16.08
N GLU A 415 4.73 41.86 -17.36
CA GLU A 415 4.15 40.69 -18.00
C GLU A 415 4.77 39.40 -17.44
N LEU A 416 6.09 39.38 -17.28
CA LEU A 416 6.82 38.26 -16.70
C LEU A 416 6.42 37.99 -15.25
N ALA A 417 6.11 39.02 -14.47
CA ALA A 417 5.61 38.82 -13.10
C ALA A 417 4.30 38.00 -13.08
N ARG A 418 3.47 38.11 -14.12
CA ARG A 418 2.21 37.35 -14.24
C ARG A 418 2.39 35.99 -14.92
N THR A 419 3.19 35.90 -15.97
CA THR A 419 3.32 34.68 -16.79
C THR A 419 4.42 33.74 -16.31
N LYS A 420 5.51 34.29 -15.77
CA LYS A 420 6.67 33.57 -15.26
C LYS A 420 7.06 34.07 -13.86
N PRO A 421 6.19 33.89 -12.85
CA PRO A 421 6.41 34.44 -11.51
C PRO A 421 7.70 33.91 -10.85
N LEU A 422 8.18 32.72 -11.23
CA LEU A 422 9.39 32.07 -10.71
C LEU A 422 10.61 32.18 -11.64
N LEU A 423 10.57 33.05 -12.66
CA LEU A 423 11.60 33.16 -13.68
C LEU A 423 13.03 33.16 -13.09
N GLY A 424 13.79 32.14 -13.45
CA GLY A 424 15.22 32.04 -13.12
C GLY A 424 15.52 31.65 -11.67
N LEU A 425 14.51 31.23 -10.89
CA LEU A 425 14.71 30.82 -9.50
C LEU A 425 14.96 29.31 -9.36
N PRO A 426 15.90 28.87 -8.51
CA PRO A 426 16.09 27.46 -8.20
C PRO A 426 14.96 26.91 -7.32
N VAL A 427 14.46 25.72 -7.64
CA VAL A 427 13.42 25.00 -6.90
C VAL A 427 13.85 23.55 -6.68
N SER A 428 13.74 23.05 -5.46
CA SER A 428 13.90 21.61 -5.15
C SER A 428 12.56 20.89 -5.18
N ILE A 429 12.58 19.62 -5.59
CA ILE A 429 11.40 18.77 -5.67
C ILE A 429 11.62 17.53 -4.81
N LYS A 430 10.66 17.16 -3.97
CA LYS A 430 10.74 15.88 -3.26
C LYS A 430 10.80 14.70 -4.24
N GLU A 431 11.71 13.74 -4.04
CA GLU A 431 11.95 12.59 -4.96
C GLU A 431 10.72 11.72 -5.25
N SER A 432 9.70 11.77 -4.39
CA SER A 432 8.42 11.11 -4.64
C SER A 432 7.59 11.76 -5.75
N LEU A 433 7.91 12.97 -6.21
CA LEU A 433 7.24 13.62 -7.33
C LEU A 433 8.07 13.42 -8.59
N ALA A 434 7.42 13.00 -9.68
CA ALA A 434 8.10 12.73 -10.93
C ALA A 434 8.74 14.01 -11.51
N VAL A 435 10.05 13.97 -11.72
CA VAL A 435 10.79 14.95 -12.51
C VAL A 435 11.43 14.18 -13.66
N GLU A 436 11.10 14.55 -14.89
CA GLU A 436 11.59 13.86 -16.09
C GLU A 436 13.11 13.69 -16.06
N GLY A 437 13.57 12.46 -16.28
CA GLY A 437 14.99 12.09 -16.29
C GLY A 437 15.64 11.92 -14.91
N MET A 438 14.91 12.13 -13.81
CA MET A 438 15.44 11.98 -12.44
C MET A 438 14.85 10.78 -11.69
N SER A 439 15.48 10.43 -10.56
CA SER A 439 15.03 9.39 -9.64
C SER A 439 13.58 9.61 -9.19
N ASN A 440 12.80 8.53 -9.21
CA ASN A 440 11.45 8.51 -8.65
C ASN A 440 11.17 7.14 -8.02
N THR A 441 11.90 6.83 -6.95
CA THR A 441 11.81 5.56 -6.23
C THR A 441 11.02 5.66 -4.92
N ALA A 442 10.78 6.88 -4.44
CA ALA A 442 10.25 7.19 -3.12
C ALA A 442 11.05 6.51 -2.00
N GLY A 443 12.37 6.62 -2.06
CA GLY A 443 13.28 6.00 -1.08
C GLY A 443 13.30 4.47 -1.09
N ARG A 444 12.75 3.79 -2.11
CA ARG A 444 12.78 2.33 -2.18
C ARG A 444 14.06 1.81 -2.79
N LYS A 445 14.63 0.78 -2.15
CA LYS A 445 15.77 0.05 -2.71
C LYS A 445 15.31 -0.95 -3.76
N LEU A 446 15.39 -0.54 -5.03
CA LEU A 446 15.05 -1.37 -6.18
C LEU A 446 16.32 -2.00 -6.79
N ARG A 447 16.16 -3.11 -7.54
CA ARG A 447 17.26 -3.72 -8.29
C ARG A 447 17.79 -2.81 -9.39
N GLU A 448 16.87 -2.09 -10.02
CA GLU A 448 17.13 -1.09 -11.05
C GLU A 448 16.54 0.24 -10.58
N LYS A 449 17.30 1.33 -10.75
CA LYS A 449 16.85 2.68 -10.39
C LYS A 449 15.66 3.05 -11.28
N LYS A 450 14.54 3.43 -10.67
CA LYS A 450 13.37 3.94 -11.40
C LYS A 450 13.57 5.42 -11.70
N VAL A 451 13.58 5.76 -12.99
CA VAL A 451 13.68 7.13 -13.49
C VAL A 451 12.30 7.56 -14.01
N ALA A 452 11.90 8.79 -13.73
CA ALA A 452 10.63 9.32 -14.23
C ALA A 452 10.72 9.62 -15.73
N LEU A 453 9.72 9.16 -16.48
CA LEU A 453 9.62 9.35 -17.93
C LEU A 453 9.01 10.69 -18.32
N SER A 454 8.31 11.35 -17.39
CA SER A 454 7.69 12.65 -17.59
C SER A 454 7.57 13.38 -16.26
N ASP A 455 7.46 14.70 -16.31
CA ASP A 455 7.18 15.50 -15.13
C ASP A 455 5.80 15.20 -14.55
N ALA A 456 5.69 15.30 -13.22
CA ALA A 456 4.41 15.42 -12.54
C ALA A 456 3.74 16.75 -12.95
N PRO A 457 2.40 16.84 -12.97
CA PRO A 457 1.71 18.08 -13.34
C PRO A 457 2.18 19.30 -12.55
N VAL A 458 2.43 19.16 -11.24
CA VAL A 458 2.96 20.25 -10.41
C VAL A 458 4.37 20.69 -10.83
N VAL A 459 5.24 19.75 -11.21
CA VAL A 459 6.61 20.05 -11.68
C VAL A 459 6.55 20.75 -13.04
N HIS A 460 5.66 20.31 -13.93
CA HIS A 460 5.41 20.98 -15.20
C HIS A 460 4.96 22.44 -14.99
N GLN A 461 4.04 22.67 -14.04
CA GLN A 461 3.56 24.02 -13.70
C GLN A 461 4.69 24.91 -13.16
N ILE A 462 5.57 24.39 -12.31
CA ILE A 462 6.76 25.10 -11.81
C ILE A 462 7.70 25.51 -12.95
N LYS A 463 8.05 24.57 -13.83
CA LYS A 463 8.91 24.86 -15.00
C LYS A 463 8.26 25.89 -15.92
N ARG A 464 6.95 25.77 -16.17
CA ARG A 464 6.18 26.74 -16.97
C ARG A 464 6.18 28.14 -16.35
N ALA A 465 6.11 28.23 -15.03
CA ALA A 465 6.22 29.48 -14.28
C ALA A 465 7.65 30.07 -14.28
N GLY A 466 8.61 29.42 -14.93
CA GLY A 466 10.00 29.87 -15.07
C GLY A 466 10.94 29.40 -13.97
N GLY A 467 10.49 28.51 -13.07
CA GLY A 467 11.33 27.92 -12.05
C GLY A 467 12.29 26.87 -12.64
N ILE A 468 13.50 26.83 -12.11
CA ILE A 468 14.58 25.92 -12.53
C ILE A 468 14.70 24.81 -11.50
N VAL A 469 14.47 23.56 -11.91
CA VAL A 469 14.57 22.43 -10.99
C VAL A 469 16.04 22.14 -10.69
N LEU A 470 16.42 22.23 -9.43
CA LEU A 470 17.81 22.10 -9.01
C LEU A 470 18.20 20.64 -8.72
N LEU A 471 17.30 19.91 -8.06
CA LEU A 471 17.55 18.57 -7.52
C LEU A 471 16.25 17.89 -7.11
N VAL A 472 16.35 16.57 -6.84
CA VAL A 472 15.36 15.82 -6.07
C VAL A 472 15.84 15.48 -4.65
N SER A 473 15.02 15.78 -3.64
CA SER A 473 15.38 15.62 -2.23
C SER A 473 14.88 14.33 -1.60
N ASN A 474 15.53 13.95 -0.49
CA ASN A 474 15.33 12.69 0.19
C ASN A 474 13.95 12.57 0.87
N THR A 475 13.45 11.35 0.89
CA THR A 475 12.17 10.96 1.49
C THR A 475 12.33 9.60 2.19
N PRO A 476 11.61 9.29 3.28
CA PRO A 476 11.62 7.95 3.82
C PRO A 476 11.03 6.96 2.81
N GLU A 477 11.34 5.68 2.99
CA GLU A 477 10.83 4.62 2.14
C GLU A 477 9.29 4.70 2.02
N LEU A 478 8.79 4.75 0.77
CA LEU A 478 7.39 4.94 0.40
C LEU A 478 6.72 6.21 0.93
N CYS A 479 7.49 7.18 1.43
CA CYS A 479 7.00 8.35 2.14
C CYS A 479 6.28 8.03 3.48
N LEU A 480 6.50 6.83 4.05
CA LEU A 480 5.73 6.28 5.18
C LEU A 480 6.44 6.40 6.54
N CYS A 481 7.13 7.52 6.80
CA CYS A 481 7.73 7.78 8.11
C CYS A 481 7.79 9.29 8.42
N TRP A 482 7.80 9.62 9.71
CA TRP A 482 8.07 10.97 10.21
C TRP A 482 9.56 11.24 10.48
N GLU A 483 10.42 10.27 10.16
CA GLU A 483 11.87 10.45 10.08
C GLU A 483 12.30 10.09 8.67
N THR A 484 13.02 10.99 8.02
CA THR A 484 13.47 10.80 6.64
C THR A 484 14.70 9.90 6.62
N TYR A 485 14.44 8.60 6.55
CA TYR A 485 15.44 7.54 6.42
C TYR A 485 15.01 6.52 5.38
N ASN A 486 15.96 6.08 4.56
CA ASN A 486 15.80 4.94 3.66
C ASN A 486 17.14 4.23 3.43
N GLN A 487 17.12 3.10 2.73
CA GLN A 487 18.33 2.32 2.43
C GLN A 487 19.08 2.78 1.17
N CYS A 488 18.56 3.74 0.42
CA CYS A 488 19.17 4.25 -0.82
C CYS A 488 20.14 5.39 -0.52
N THR A 489 19.63 6.45 0.10
CA THR A 489 20.34 7.68 0.44
C THR A 489 20.75 7.69 1.91
N GLY A 490 19.97 7.07 2.80
CA GLY A 490 20.23 7.06 4.24
C GLY A 490 19.40 8.09 5.02
N LEU A 491 19.88 8.44 6.22
CA LEU A 491 19.20 9.35 7.15
C LEU A 491 19.48 10.81 6.78
N THR A 492 18.41 11.61 6.67
CA THR A 492 18.51 13.06 6.60
C THR A 492 18.50 13.68 8.00
N ARG A 493 19.45 14.58 8.25
CA ARG A 493 19.66 15.22 9.57
C ARG A 493 19.08 16.62 9.64
N ASN A 494 18.72 17.04 10.85
CA ASN A 494 18.19 18.38 11.10
C ASN A 494 19.32 19.44 11.12
N PRO A 495 19.17 20.57 10.40
CA PRO A 495 20.21 21.61 10.34
C PRO A 495 20.46 22.35 11.67
N TYR A 496 19.49 22.43 12.57
CA TYR A 496 19.68 23.03 13.90
C TYR A 496 20.48 22.12 14.83
N ASN A 497 20.36 20.80 14.64
CA ASN A 497 21.08 19.81 15.41
C ASN A 497 21.16 18.50 14.62
N LEU A 498 22.37 18.16 14.13
CA LEU A 498 22.61 16.99 13.29
C LEU A 498 22.33 15.65 13.99
N GLN A 499 22.09 15.64 15.31
CA GLN A 499 21.67 14.46 16.08
C GLN A 499 20.15 14.29 16.13
N ARG A 500 19.38 15.19 15.49
CA ARG A 500 17.91 15.19 15.49
C ARG A 500 17.37 14.91 14.10
N THR A 501 16.16 14.37 14.07
CA THR A 501 15.39 14.16 12.83
C THR A 501 15.01 15.50 12.19
N ALA A 502 15.11 15.56 10.86
CA ALA A 502 14.54 16.66 10.07
C ALA A 502 13.01 16.54 9.89
N GLY A 503 12.39 15.49 10.43
CA GLY A 503 10.99 15.16 10.22
C GLY A 503 10.80 14.33 8.96
N GLY A 504 9.54 14.00 8.65
CA GLY A 504 9.17 13.27 7.45
C GLY A 504 7.69 13.42 7.11
N SER A 505 7.30 13.09 5.88
CA SER A 505 8.16 12.47 4.86
C SER A 505 8.92 13.46 3.97
N SER A 506 8.72 14.77 4.08
CA SER A 506 9.46 15.78 3.29
C SER A 506 10.67 16.35 4.04
N GLY A 507 11.41 15.52 4.78
CA GLY A 507 12.55 15.97 5.59
C GLY A 507 13.75 16.44 4.76
N GLY A 508 13.95 15.89 3.56
CA GLY A 508 14.96 16.36 2.60
C GLY A 508 14.77 17.83 2.24
N GLU A 509 13.57 18.18 1.74
CA GLU A 509 13.16 19.57 1.44
C GLU A 509 13.37 20.48 2.66
N ALA A 510 12.84 20.08 3.82
CA ALA A 510 12.86 20.88 5.03
C ALA A 510 14.28 21.15 5.56
N ALA A 511 15.17 20.17 5.46
CA ALA A 511 16.56 20.32 5.85
C ALA A 511 17.33 21.24 4.89
N LEU A 512 17.13 21.10 3.57
CA LEU A 512 17.79 21.92 2.56
C LEU A 512 17.35 23.39 2.66
N ILE A 513 16.05 23.66 2.75
CA ILE A 513 15.53 25.03 2.85
C ILE A 513 16.03 25.71 4.12
N ALA A 514 15.93 25.03 5.27
CA ALA A 514 16.42 25.57 6.54
C ALA A 514 17.93 25.85 6.53
N ALA A 515 18.72 25.04 5.82
CA ALA A 515 20.16 25.21 5.67
C ALA A 515 20.58 26.20 4.56
N ALA A 516 19.62 26.82 3.87
CA ALA A 516 19.82 27.64 2.67
C ALA A 516 20.36 26.89 1.44
N GLY A 517 20.29 25.57 1.42
CA GLY A 517 20.58 24.76 0.23
C GLY A 517 19.48 24.81 -0.83
N SER A 518 18.26 25.21 -0.47
CA SER A 518 17.17 25.43 -1.44
C SER A 518 16.38 26.70 -1.11
N LEU A 519 15.92 27.40 -2.15
CA LEU A 519 15.12 28.62 -2.04
C LEU A 519 13.64 28.29 -1.82
N LEU A 520 13.11 27.40 -2.66
CA LEU A 520 11.73 26.95 -2.70
C LEU A 520 11.70 25.42 -2.85
N GLY A 521 10.74 24.77 -2.19
CA GLY A 521 10.60 23.32 -2.23
C GLY A 521 9.17 22.86 -2.49
N VAL A 522 9.03 21.88 -3.38
CA VAL A 522 7.77 21.18 -3.60
C VAL A 522 7.76 19.89 -2.79
N THR A 523 6.82 19.81 -1.87
CA THR A 523 6.66 18.74 -0.87
C THR A 523 5.39 17.94 -1.13
N THR A 524 5.12 16.91 -0.33
CA THR A 524 3.83 16.20 -0.35
C THR A 524 3.30 15.98 1.07
N ASP A 525 1.99 16.10 1.26
CA ASP A 525 1.32 15.97 2.55
C ASP A 525 0.01 15.18 2.44
N ILE A 526 -0.11 14.18 3.31
CA ILE A 526 -1.33 13.39 3.55
C ILE A 526 -1.73 13.45 5.02
N ALA A 527 -0.75 13.33 5.92
CA ALA A 527 -0.93 13.28 7.38
C ALA A 527 0.06 14.18 8.13
N GLY A 528 0.51 15.28 7.52
CA GLY A 528 1.47 16.23 8.08
C GLY A 528 2.83 16.24 7.42
N SER A 529 3.03 15.50 6.32
CA SER A 529 4.36 15.29 5.72
C SER A 529 5.02 16.55 5.15
N SER A 530 4.31 17.67 5.00
CA SER A 530 4.92 18.99 4.72
C SER A 530 5.04 19.84 6.00
N ARG A 531 4.01 19.79 6.85
CA ARG A 531 3.90 20.62 8.06
C ARG A 531 4.84 20.18 9.19
N LEU A 532 4.98 18.87 9.41
CA LEU A 532 5.83 18.30 10.47
C LEU A 532 7.32 18.55 10.22
N PRO A 533 7.88 18.27 9.02
CA PRO A 533 9.26 18.63 8.74
C PRO A 533 9.52 20.13 8.86
N ALA A 534 8.61 20.96 8.32
CA ALA A 534 8.72 22.41 8.41
C ALA A 534 8.78 22.91 9.86
N MET A 535 7.92 22.34 10.73
CA MET A 535 7.93 22.64 12.16
C MET A 535 9.25 22.20 12.83
N PHE A 536 9.80 21.04 12.46
CA PHE A 536 11.03 20.52 13.05
C PHE A 536 12.28 21.30 12.61
N THR A 537 12.26 21.89 11.41
CA THR A 537 13.38 22.65 10.85
C THR A 537 13.11 24.16 10.78
N GLY A 538 12.08 24.66 11.45
CA GLY A 538 11.83 26.11 11.59
C GLY A 538 11.64 26.85 10.26
N VAL A 539 10.96 26.23 9.29
CA VAL A 539 10.60 26.84 7.99
C VAL A 539 9.09 26.84 7.79
N PHE A 540 8.60 27.49 6.74
CA PHE A 540 7.18 27.52 6.43
C PHE A 540 6.81 26.38 5.49
N GLY A 541 5.83 25.56 5.88
CA GLY A 541 5.28 24.47 5.06
C GLY A 541 3.77 24.58 4.97
N HIS A 542 3.24 24.65 3.76
CA HIS A 542 1.81 24.80 3.50
C HIS A 542 1.25 23.58 2.77
N LYS A 543 0.23 22.95 3.38
CA LYS A 543 -0.61 21.96 2.72
C LYS A 543 -1.86 22.66 2.17
N PRO A 544 -1.99 22.82 0.85
CA PRO A 544 -3.16 23.47 0.28
C PRO A 544 -4.46 22.67 0.48
N SER A 545 -5.57 23.32 0.14
CA SER A 545 -6.87 22.67 0.05
C SER A 545 -6.87 21.60 -1.04
N PRO A 546 -7.73 20.56 -0.91
CA PRO A 546 -7.89 19.52 -1.93
C PRO A 546 -8.04 20.09 -3.34
N TYR A 547 -7.39 19.44 -4.31
CA TYR A 547 -7.46 19.77 -5.74
C TYR A 547 -7.09 21.21 -6.13
N VAL A 548 -6.47 22.02 -5.25
CA VAL A 548 -5.84 23.29 -5.66
C VAL A 548 -4.59 23.03 -6.51
N VAL A 549 -3.86 21.98 -6.14
CA VAL A 549 -2.71 21.44 -6.85
C VAL A 549 -3.03 20.00 -7.23
N SER A 550 -2.66 19.61 -8.45
CA SER A 550 -2.90 18.27 -8.96
C SER A 550 -2.25 17.20 -8.07
N PRO A 551 -3.01 16.18 -7.62
CA PRO A 551 -2.47 15.12 -6.75
C PRO A 551 -1.71 14.02 -7.52
N TYR A 552 -1.58 14.13 -8.84
CA TYR A 552 -1.00 13.12 -9.71
C TYR A 552 0.51 13.30 -9.91
N GLY A 553 1.17 12.26 -10.45
CA GLY A 553 2.63 12.24 -10.66
C GLY A 553 3.44 12.01 -9.38
N HIS A 554 2.78 11.58 -8.30
CA HIS A 554 3.41 11.15 -7.05
C HIS A 554 3.60 9.63 -7.00
N HIS A 555 4.72 9.18 -6.44
CA HIS A 555 5.01 7.79 -6.12
C HIS A 555 5.20 7.63 -4.60
N PRO A 556 4.50 6.71 -3.92
CA PRO A 556 3.46 5.82 -4.46
C PRO A 556 2.20 6.56 -4.92
N SER A 557 1.59 6.09 -6.00
CA SER A 557 0.30 6.60 -6.50
C SER A 557 -0.88 5.84 -5.88
N CYS A 558 -2.08 6.40 -6.03
CA CYS A 558 -3.32 5.74 -5.66
C CYS A 558 -4.41 6.06 -6.69
N ASP A 559 -5.11 5.04 -7.15
CA ASP A 559 -6.19 5.17 -8.14
C ASP A 559 -7.57 5.40 -7.49
N ASP A 560 -7.62 5.59 -6.16
CA ASP A 560 -8.86 5.92 -5.45
C ASP A 560 -9.34 7.32 -5.86
N GLU A 561 -10.62 7.43 -6.21
CA GLU A 561 -11.25 8.69 -6.61
C GLU A 561 -11.09 9.79 -5.54
N ASN A 562 -11.01 9.41 -4.26
CA ASN A 562 -10.84 10.33 -3.14
C ASN A 562 -9.38 10.65 -2.80
N TRP A 563 -8.40 10.18 -3.58
CA TRP A 563 -6.97 10.40 -3.30
C TRP A 563 -6.64 11.88 -3.07
N GLY A 564 -7.09 12.74 -3.99
CA GLY A 564 -6.88 14.19 -3.92
C GLY A 564 -7.61 14.90 -2.77
N SER A 565 -8.51 14.23 -2.07
CA SER A 565 -9.18 14.77 -0.88
C SER A 565 -8.28 14.76 0.36
N PHE A 566 -7.29 13.86 0.42
CA PHE A 566 -6.39 13.73 1.57
C PHE A 566 -4.95 14.06 1.21
N PHE A 567 -4.49 13.62 0.04
CA PHE A 567 -3.15 13.86 -0.46
C PHE A 567 -3.10 15.15 -1.29
N THR A 568 -2.05 15.94 -1.10
CA THR A 568 -1.75 17.07 -1.97
C THR A 568 -0.26 17.42 -1.98
N PRO A 569 0.32 17.83 -3.12
CA PRO A 569 1.60 18.50 -3.13
C PRO A 569 1.52 19.81 -2.34
N GLY A 570 2.54 20.08 -1.52
CA GLY A 570 2.62 21.25 -0.64
C GLY A 570 3.78 22.16 -1.00
N ALA A 571 3.68 23.41 -0.58
CA ALA A 571 4.73 24.42 -0.75
C ALA A 571 5.59 24.51 0.51
N MET A 572 6.90 24.68 0.37
CA MET A 572 7.81 24.94 1.48
C MET A 572 8.84 26.02 1.13
N CYS A 573 9.10 26.93 2.07
CA CYS A 573 10.03 28.05 1.88
C CYS A 573 10.51 28.60 3.23
N ARG A 574 11.54 29.46 3.20
CA ARG A 574 12.11 30.10 4.40
C ARG A 574 11.34 31.34 4.84
N TYR A 575 10.78 32.08 3.88
CA TYR A 575 10.06 33.33 4.13
C TYR A 575 8.57 33.15 3.85
N ALA A 576 7.71 33.60 4.77
CA ALA A 576 6.26 33.46 4.64
C ALA A 576 5.70 34.16 3.40
N GLU A 577 6.31 35.25 2.95
CA GLU A 577 5.92 36.00 1.74
C GLU A 577 6.08 35.19 0.44
N ASP A 578 6.90 34.14 0.45
CA ASP A 578 7.14 33.30 -0.73
C ASP A 578 6.07 32.19 -0.90
N LEU A 579 5.28 31.90 0.14
CA LEU A 579 4.24 30.87 0.07
C LEU A 579 3.19 31.16 -1.01
N PRO A 580 2.60 32.37 -1.10
CA PRO A 580 1.65 32.69 -2.17
C PRO A 580 2.27 32.57 -3.56
N LEU A 581 3.52 33.01 -3.73
CA LEU A 581 4.24 32.95 -5.00
C LEU A 581 4.39 31.50 -5.49
N LEU A 582 4.86 30.61 -4.61
CA LEU A 582 5.04 29.20 -4.94
C LEU A 582 3.70 28.48 -5.14
N LEU A 583 2.69 28.75 -4.30
CA LEU A 583 1.37 28.12 -4.42
C LEU A 583 0.65 28.50 -5.73
N GLU A 584 0.75 29.76 -6.16
CA GLU A 584 0.16 30.17 -7.45
C GLU A 584 0.89 29.51 -8.62
N ALA A 585 2.22 29.38 -8.54
CA ALA A 585 3.00 28.67 -9.56
C ALA A 585 2.71 27.16 -9.62
N MET A 586 2.35 26.54 -8.48
CA MET A 586 1.98 25.12 -8.40
C MET A 586 0.53 24.83 -8.81
N ARG A 587 -0.30 25.87 -8.90
CA ARG A 587 -1.75 25.73 -9.05
C ARG A 587 -2.11 24.94 -10.30
N ASP A 588 -3.08 24.04 -10.14
CA ASP A 588 -3.71 23.34 -11.24
C ASP A 588 -4.69 24.28 -11.98
N PRO A 589 -4.56 24.51 -13.30
CA PRO A 589 -5.48 25.34 -14.07
C PRO A 589 -6.95 24.89 -13.97
N GLU A 590 -7.18 23.58 -13.83
CA GLU A 590 -8.51 22.98 -13.68
C GLU A 590 -8.90 22.74 -12.20
N GLY A 591 -8.01 23.13 -11.29
CA GLY A 591 -8.16 22.93 -9.86
C GLY A 591 -9.14 23.87 -9.17
N THR A 592 -9.30 23.65 -7.87
CA THR A 592 -10.15 24.50 -7.03
C THR A 592 -9.62 25.93 -7.03
N PRO A 593 -10.45 26.94 -7.34
CA PRO A 593 -10.01 28.34 -7.38
C PRO A 593 -9.65 28.83 -5.97
N VAL A 594 -8.51 29.52 -5.88
CA VAL A 594 -8.01 30.14 -4.65
C VAL A 594 -7.83 31.64 -4.84
N THR A 595 -7.92 32.40 -3.74
CA THR A 595 -7.78 33.86 -3.74
C THR A 595 -6.61 34.30 -2.86
N LEU A 596 -5.40 33.86 -3.24
CA LEU A 596 -4.18 34.10 -2.45
C LEU A 596 -3.78 35.58 -2.37
N HIS A 597 -4.10 36.37 -3.40
CA HIS A 597 -3.75 37.80 -3.47
C HIS A 597 -4.76 38.73 -2.79
N LYS A 598 -5.89 38.20 -2.31
CA LYS A 598 -6.91 39.03 -1.68
C LYS A 598 -6.46 39.41 -0.27
N PRO A 599 -6.30 40.71 0.05
CA PRO A 599 -5.94 41.11 1.40
C PRO A 599 -7.03 40.68 2.40
N VAL A 600 -6.60 40.16 3.55
CA VAL A 600 -7.48 39.68 4.60
C VAL A 600 -7.33 40.58 5.83
N PRO A 601 -8.42 41.18 6.36
CA PRO A 601 -8.36 41.98 7.57
C PRO A 601 -8.13 41.08 8.79
N ILE A 602 -6.90 41.06 9.32
CA ILE A 602 -6.50 40.17 10.41
C ILE A 602 -7.35 40.40 11.67
N GLY A 603 -7.65 41.65 12.02
CA GLY A 603 -8.47 42.00 13.19
C GLY A 603 -9.91 41.46 13.15
N ALA A 604 -10.43 41.14 11.96
CA ALA A 604 -11.75 40.55 11.81
C ALA A 604 -11.74 39.01 11.94
N LEU A 605 -10.56 38.38 11.99
CA LEU A 605 -10.42 36.92 12.02
C LEU A 605 -10.78 36.37 13.40
N LYS A 606 -11.65 35.35 13.40
CA LYS A 606 -11.89 34.51 14.57
C LYS A 606 -10.86 33.38 14.59
N CYS A 607 -9.92 33.47 15.52
CA CYS A 607 -8.84 32.51 15.70
C CYS A 607 -9.22 31.53 16.80
N TYR A 608 -9.23 30.24 16.46
CA TYR A 608 -9.41 29.14 17.41
C TYR A 608 -8.14 28.29 17.37
N TYR A 609 -7.70 27.83 18.53
CA TYR A 609 -6.51 26.99 18.67
C TYR A 609 -6.77 25.87 19.68
N MET A 610 -5.96 24.82 19.63
CA MET A 610 -6.06 23.67 20.51
C MET A 610 -4.76 23.49 21.29
N GLU A 611 -4.86 23.37 22.61
CA GLU A 611 -3.71 23.11 23.50
C GLU A 611 -3.54 21.61 23.82
N ASN A 612 -4.46 20.77 23.34
CA ASN A 612 -4.43 19.31 23.49
C ASN A 612 -5.23 18.63 22.37
N ASP A 613 -4.99 17.34 22.14
CA ASP A 613 -5.69 16.52 21.13
C ASP A 613 -7.05 15.95 21.62
N GLY A 614 -7.63 16.54 22.67
CA GLY A 614 -8.86 16.08 23.30
C GLY A 614 -8.65 14.92 24.30
N PRO A 615 -9.75 14.31 24.81
CA PRO A 615 -9.71 13.32 25.90
C PRO A 615 -9.21 11.93 25.45
N SER A 616 -8.34 11.85 24.44
CA SER A 616 -7.94 10.57 23.83
C SER A 616 -7.26 9.63 24.84
N GLY A 617 -6.54 10.20 25.82
CA GLY A 617 -5.79 9.48 26.85
C GLY A 617 -4.66 8.60 26.30
N LEU A 618 -4.42 8.65 24.98
CA LEU A 618 -3.48 7.78 24.27
C LEU A 618 -2.17 8.52 23.94
N THR A 619 -2.24 9.83 23.73
CA THR A 619 -1.12 10.75 23.54
C THR A 619 -0.56 11.26 24.86
N ARG A 620 0.73 11.60 24.89
CA ARG A 620 1.26 12.45 25.96
C ARG A 620 0.71 13.87 25.77
N PRO A 621 0.52 14.63 26.86
CA PRO A 621 0.23 16.06 26.75
C PRO A 621 1.27 16.77 25.89
N ILE A 622 0.84 17.79 25.15
CA ILE A 622 1.73 18.67 24.40
C ILE A 622 2.70 19.33 25.39
N ASP A 623 3.96 19.49 24.97
CA ASP A 623 4.96 20.13 25.82
C ASP A 623 4.61 21.60 26.11
N ALA A 624 5.00 22.04 27.31
CA ALA A 624 4.65 23.37 27.81
C ALA A 624 5.22 24.52 26.96
N ASP A 625 6.37 24.32 26.30
CA ASP A 625 6.97 25.29 25.38
C ASP A 625 6.15 25.46 24.10
N ILE A 626 5.65 24.37 23.52
CA ILE A 626 4.75 24.40 22.36
C ILE A 626 3.42 25.06 22.75
N VAL A 627 2.85 24.70 23.90
CA VAL A 627 1.62 25.34 24.40
C VAL A 627 1.83 26.85 24.60
N GLN A 628 2.96 27.25 25.16
CA GLN A 628 3.29 28.67 25.31
C GLN A 628 3.42 29.37 23.95
N ALA A 629 4.11 28.77 22.98
CA ALA A 629 4.23 29.34 21.64
C ALA A 629 2.85 29.52 20.96
N ILE A 630 1.93 28.56 21.12
CA ILE A 630 0.56 28.68 20.63
C ILE A 630 -0.16 29.86 21.29
N ARG A 631 -0.03 30.02 22.62
CA ARG A 631 -0.61 31.13 23.37
C ARG A 631 -0.02 32.47 22.96
N ASP A 632 1.27 32.55 22.70
CA ASP A 632 1.95 33.77 22.27
C ASP A 632 1.42 34.23 20.90
N VAL A 633 1.26 33.29 19.95
CA VAL A 633 0.65 33.56 18.64
C VAL A 633 -0.81 33.99 18.80
N ALA A 634 -1.58 33.31 19.64
CA ALA A 634 -2.97 33.68 19.90
C ALA A 634 -3.09 35.08 20.53
N ALA A 635 -2.22 35.42 21.47
CA ALA A 635 -2.14 36.73 22.08
C ALA A 635 -1.77 37.81 21.06
N HIS A 636 -0.81 37.52 20.18
CA HIS A 636 -0.43 38.42 19.09
C HIS A 636 -1.61 38.70 18.14
N LEU A 637 -2.32 37.67 17.69
CA LEU A 637 -3.48 37.82 16.81
C LEU A 637 -4.66 38.53 17.50
N ASN A 638 -4.87 38.26 18.79
CA ASN A 638 -5.90 38.94 19.56
C ASN A 638 -5.57 40.42 19.82
N ALA A 639 -4.28 40.79 19.93
CA ALA A 639 -3.86 42.18 20.09
C ALA A 639 -4.01 43.02 18.82
N GLN A 640 -4.22 42.39 17.66
CA GLN A 640 -4.50 43.05 16.38
C GLN A 640 -6.01 43.18 16.08
N ARG A 641 -6.86 42.67 16.98
CA ARG A 641 -8.30 42.95 16.97
C ARG A 641 -8.57 44.25 17.72
#